data_AF-A0A480NQ18-F1
#
_entry.id   AF-A0A480NQ18-F1
#
_cell.length_a   1.000
_cell.length_b   1.000
_cell.length_c   1.000
_cell.angle_alpha   90.00
_cell.angle_beta   90.00
_cell.angle_gamma   90.00
#
_symmetry.space_group_name_H-M   'P 1'
#
loop_
_entity.id
_entity.type
_entity.pdbx_description
1 polymer ?
#
loop_
_entity_poly.entity_id
_entity_poly.type
_entity_poly.pdbx_seq_one_letter_code
_entity_poly.pdbx_strand_id
1 'polypeptide(L)'
;MEPSSPQDEGQRKKQPKKPLPEVLPRPPRALFCLTLENPVRKACISIVEWKPFETIILLTIFANCVALAVYLPMPEDDNNALNLGLEKLEYFFLIVFSIEAAMKIIAYGFLFHQDAYLRSGWNVLDFIIVFLGVFTVILEQVNLIQSNTAPLSSKGAGLDVKALRAFRVLRPLRLVSGVPSLQVVLNSIFKAMLPLFHIALLVLFMVIIYAIIGLELFKGKMHKTCYFIGTDIVATVENEKPSPCARTGSGRPCTINGSECRGGWPGPNHGITHFDNFGFSMLTVYQCITMEGWTDVLYWVNDAIGNEWPWIYFVTLILLGSFFILNLVLGVLSGEFTKEREKAKSRGTFQKLREKQQLEEDLRGYLSWVTQGEVMDVDDLREGKLTSDEGGSDTESLYEIAGLNKIIQFVRHWRQWNRIFRWKCHEVVKSRVFYWLVILIVALNTLSIASEHHHQPLWLTHLQDVANRVLLSLFTVEMLMKMYGLGLRQYFMSIFNRFDCFVVCSGILEILLVESGVMTPLGISVLRCIRLLRIFKITKYWTSLSNLVASLLNSIRSIASLLLLLFLFIIICALLGMQLFGGRYDFEDTEVRRSNFDNFPQALISVFQVLTGEDWNSVMYNGIMAYGGPSYPGVLVCIYFIILFVCGNYILLNVFLAIAVDNLAEAESLTSAQKAKAEERRRRKMSKGLPDKSEEEKTMMAKKLEQKPKGEGIPTTAKLKIDEFESNVNEVKDPYPSADFPGDDEEDEPEIPISPRPRPLAELQLKEKAVPIPEASAFFIFSPTNKWVAPWQRCWVGSGALREGCFLL
;
A
#
# COMPACT_ATOMS: atom_id res chain seq x y z
N MET A 1 -5.82 12.86 24.91
CA MET A 1 -5.16 13.18 26.18
C MET A 1 -6.26 13.57 27.15
N GLU A 2 -6.49 12.75 28.16
CA GLU A 2 -7.30 13.11 29.33
C GLU A 2 -6.47 12.77 30.58
N PRO A 3 -6.64 13.50 31.70
CA PRO A 3 -5.72 13.43 32.84
C PRO A 3 -6.09 12.33 33.84
N SER A 4 -5.07 11.69 34.40
CA SER A 4 -5.21 10.74 35.52
C SER A 4 -5.51 11.46 36.84
N SER A 5 -6.38 10.87 37.66
CA SER A 5 -6.73 11.35 39.00
C SER A 5 -5.57 11.22 40.02
N PRO A 6 -5.52 12.09 41.05
CA PRO A 6 -4.45 12.05 42.05
C PRO A 6 -4.89 11.36 43.36
N GLN A 7 -4.60 10.07 43.51
CA GLN A 7 -4.59 9.39 44.81
C GLN A 7 -3.91 8.01 44.74
N ASP A 8 -2.57 8.00 44.75
CA ASP A 8 -1.78 6.82 45.15
C ASP A 8 -0.33 7.21 45.55
N GLU A 9 -0.18 8.29 46.33
CA GLU A 9 1.10 8.64 46.96
C GLU A 9 1.35 7.77 48.20
N GLY A 10 1.66 6.50 47.96
CA GLY A 10 1.93 5.51 49.00
C GLY A 10 2.81 4.37 48.50
N GLN A 11 4.12 4.51 48.65
CA GLN A 11 5.11 3.43 48.50
C GLN A 11 5.27 2.80 47.10
N ARG A 12 5.95 3.51 46.17
CA ARG A 12 6.81 2.85 45.18
C ARG A 12 8.26 3.29 45.34
N LYS A 13 9.12 2.29 45.57
CA LYS A 13 10.58 2.45 45.77
C LYS A 13 11.21 3.15 44.56
N LYS A 14 12.19 4.01 44.83
CA LYS A 14 13.02 4.68 43.81
C LYS A 14 13.73 3.64 42.93
N GLN A 15 13.22 3.39 41.73
CA GLN A 15 14.09 2.98 40.62
C GLN A 15 14.76 4.23 40.05
N PRO A 16 16.06 4.20 39.72
CA PRO A 16 16.69 5.33 39.06
C PRO A 16 16.03 5.54 37.70
N LYS A 17 15.48 6.72 37.46
CA LYS A 17 15.08 7.13 36.10
C LYS A 17 16.35 7.04 35.25
N LYS A 18 16.34 6.25 34.17
CA LYS A 18 17.30 6.45 33.08
C LYS A 18 17.23 7.94 32.71
N PRO A 19 18.35 8.67 32.65
CA PRO A 19 18.31 10.08 32.30
C PRO A 19 17.63 10.22 30.93
N LEU A 20 16.80 11.26 30.78
CA LEU A 20 16.52 11.77 29.43
C LEU A 20 17.89 12.04 28.78
N PRO A 21 18.06 11.79 27.47
CA PRO A 21 19.25 12.26 26.78
C PRO A 21 19.31 13.78 26.96
N GLU A 22 20.35 14.25 27.66
CA GLU A 22 20.63 15.67 27.76
C GLU A 22 20.80 16.21 26.34
N VAL A 23 20.13 17.33 26.05
CA VAL A 23 20.36 18.05 24.80
C VAL A 23 21.80 18.56 24.86
N LEU A 24 22.69 17.89 24.12
CA LEU A 24 24.12 18.23 24.06
C LEU A 24 24.30 19.75 23.82
N PRO A 25 25.23 20.39 24.54
CA PRO A 25 25.45 21.83 24.39
C PRO A 25 25.92 22.13 22.97
N ARG A 26 25.07 22.87 22.22
CA ARG A 26 25.32 23.21 20.83
C ARG A 26 26.66 23.92 20.65
N PRO A 27 27.32 23.74 19.50
CA PRO A 27 28.65 24.28 19.29
C PRO A 27 28.67 25.81 19.43
N PRO A 28 29.63 26.36 20.22
CA PRO A 28 29.66 27.78 20.56
C PRO A 28 29.87 28.68 19.34
N ARG A 29 30.44 28.15 18.23
CA ARG A 29 30.64 28.88 16.97
C ARG A 29 30.19 28.05 15.75
N ALA A 30 29.34 28.64 14.91
CA ALA A 30 29.05 28.17 13.55
C ALA A 30 29.87 28.97 12.53
N LEU A 31 30.25 28.34 11.40
CA LEU A 31 31.04 28.98 10.32
C LEU A 31 32.29 29.76 10.83
N PHE A 32 32.93 29.28 11.90
CA PHE A 32 34.04 29.91 12.64
C PHE A 32 33.77 31.29 13.26
N CYS A 33 32.80 32.07 12.77
CA CYS A 33 32.54 33.47 13.14
C CYS A 33 31.22 33.71 13.91
N LEU A 34 30.23 32.82 13.84
CA LEU A 34 28.89 33.05 14.40
C LEU A 34 28.73 32.41 15.79
N THR A 35 28.89 33.21 16.84
CA THR A 35 28.61 32.78 18.23
C THR A 35 27.12 32.51 18.46
N LEU A 36 26.78 31.72 19.49
CA LEU A 36 25.39 31.46 19.90
C LEU A 36 24.61 32.73 20.29
N GLU A 37 25.32 33.78 20.69
CA GLU A 37 24.75 35.07 21.09
C GLU A 37 24.41 35.98 19.90
N ASN A 38 24.90 35.67 18.69
CA ASN A 38 24.64 36.50 17.52
C ASN A 38 23.13 36.51 17.20
N PRO A 39 22.48 37.68 17.10
CA PRO A 39 21.03 37.77 16.93
C PRO A 39 20.54 37.08 15.65
N VAL A 40 21.33 37.09 14.58
CA VAL A 40 21.01 36.41 13.31
C VAL A 40 20.96 34.90 13.51
N ARG A 41 21.98 34.31 14.17
CA ARG A 41 22.02 32.87 14.44
C ARG A 41 20.87 32.45 15.36
N LYS A 42 20.56 33.25 16.38
CA LYS A 42 19.43 33.01 17.30
C LYS A 42 18.08 33.05 16.58
N ALA A 43 17.87 34.00 15.67
CA ALA A 43 16.67 34.08 14.84
C ALA A 43 16.54 32.88 13.88
N CYS A 44 17.61 32.51 13.16
CA CYS A 44 17.61 31.35 12.28
C CYS A 44 17.30 30.05 13.04
N ILE A 45 17.90 29.84 14.21
CA ILE A 45 17.59 28.71 15.10
C ILE A 45 16.10 28.67 15.45
N SER A 46 15.54 29.80 15.90
CA SER A 46 14.14 29.89 16.30
C SER A 46 13.15 29.63 15.16
N ILE A 47 13.52 29.91 13.90
CA ILE A 47 12.67 29.65 12.73
C ILE A 47 12.80 28.20 12.26
N VAL A 48 14.02 27.65 12.21
CA VAL A 48 14.25 26.26 11.75
C VAL A 48 13.61 25.23 12.69
N GLU A 49 13.53 25.51 14.00
CA GLU A 49 12.83 24.67 14.98
C GLU A 49 11.31 24.84 15.00
N TRP A 50 10.78 25.85 14.30
CA TRP A 50 9.36 26.16 14.33
C TRP A 50 8.57 25.15 13.50
N LYS A 51 7.63 24.44 14.13
CA LYS A 51 6.87 23.35 13.48
C LYS A 51 6.20 23.73 12.14
N PRO A 52 5.64 24.95 11.96
CA PRO A 52 5.15 25.39 10.66
C PRO A 52 6.21 25.43 9.54
N PHE A 53 7.48 25.70 9.85
CA PHE A 53 8.57 25.74 8.86
C PHE A 53 8.73 24.38 8.15
N GLU A 54 8.71 23.29 8.91
CA GLU A 54 8.72 21.91 8.41
C GLU A 54 7.56 21.66 7.42
N THR A 55 6.34 22.08 7.78
CA THR A 55 5.15 21.91 6.91
C THR A 55 5.16 22.82 5.67
N ILE A 56 5.71 24.03 5.76
CA ILE A 56 5.81 24.98 4.64
C ILE A 56 6.81 24.46 3.60
N ILE A 57 7.98 23.99 4.04
CA ILE A 57 8.98 23.39 3.14
C ILE A 57 8.42 22.12 2.49
N LEU A 58 7.75 21.25 3.25
CA LEU A 58 7.11 20.04 2.72
C LEU A 58 6.07 20.36 1.63
N LEU A 59 5.20 21.35 1.86
CA LEU A 59 4.21 21.80 0.88
C LEU A 59 4.86 22.47 -0.34
N THR A 60 5.99 23.16 -0.14
CA THR A 60 6.79 23.75 -1.23
C THR A 60 7.44 22.67 -2.11
N ILE A 61 7.96 21.59 -1.51
CA ILE A 61 8.48 20.41 -2.23
C ILE A 61 7.35 19.76 -3.04
N PHE A 62 6.17 19.58 -2.44
CA PHE A 62 5.01 19.03 -3.15
C PHE A 62 4.58 19.91 -4.33
N ALA A 63 4.50 21.23 -4.14
CA ALA A 63 4.20 22.18 -5.22
C ALA A 63 5.24 22.16 -6.35
N ASN A 64 6.54 21.96 -6.04
CA ASN A 64 7.59 21.78 -7.04
C ASN A 64 7.40 20.46 -7.83
N CYS A 65 7.03 19.37 -7.15
CA CYS A 65 6.73 18.10 -7.83
C CYS A 65 5.53 18.23 -8.78
N VAL A 66 4.49 18.97 -8.40
CA VAL A 66 3.36 19.28 -9.28
C VAL A 66 3.80 20.14 -10.47
N ALA A 67 4.64 21.16 -10.26
CA ALA A 67 5.18 21.98 -11.34
C ALA A 67 5.99 21.16 -12.36
N LEU A 68 6.80 20.18 -11.90
CA LEU A 68 7.52 19.24 -12.77
C LEU A 68 6.58 18.30 -13.53
N ALA A 69 5.47 17.87 -12.92
CA ALA A 69 4.49 16.96 -13.55
C ALA A 69 3.56 17.67 -14.56
N VAL A 70 3.37 18.99 -14.44
CA VAL A 70 2.56 19.81 -15.36
C VAL A 70 3.38 20.35 -16.54
N TYR A 71 4.71 20.28 -16.46
CA TYR A 71 5.61 20.63 -17.57
C TYR A 71 5.35 19.71 -18.77
N LEU A 72 5.09 20.31 -19.94
CA LEU A 72 4.84 19.57 -21.18
C LEU A 72 6.09 19.60 -22.06
N PRO A 73 6.84 18.50 -22.20
CA PRO A 73 7.96 18.43 -23.13
C PRO A 73 7.47 18.52 -24.58
N MET A 74 8.12 19.36 -25.38
CA MET A 74 7.78 19.63 -26.78
C MET A 74 8.98 19.28 -27.69
N PRO A 75 8.74 18.85 -28.94
CA PRO A 75 9.80 18.63 -29.94
C PRO A 75 10.51 19.95 -30.33
N GLU A 76 11.70 19.82 -30.91
CA GLU A 76 12.43 20.87 -31.66
C GLU A 76 12.50 22.26 -30.97
N ASP A 77 12.70 22.27 -29.66
CA ASP A 77 12.79 23.47 -28.80
C ASP A 77 11.57 24.41 -28.81
N ASP A 78 10.41 23.93 -29.27
CA ASP A 78 9.14 24.67 -29.14
C ASP A 78 8.74 24.82 -27.65
N ASN A 79 8.01 25.88 -27.34
CA ASN A 79 7.63 26.21 -25.97
C ASN A 79 6.26 26.88 -25.88
N ASN A 80 5.38 26.29 -25.08
CA ASN A 80 4.08 26.87 -24.77
C ASN A 80 4.16 27.91 -23.64
N ALA A 81 3.15 28.78 -23.54
CA ALA A 81 3.10 29.84 -22.52
C ALA A 81 3.11 29.32 -21.06
N LEU A 82 2.67 28.08 -20.84
CA LEU A 82 2.66 27.44 -19.52
C LEU A 82 4.10 27.08 -19.08
N ASN A 83 4.91 26.50 -19.97
CA ASN A 83 6.30 26.15 -19.73
C ASN A 83 7.13 27.39 -19.37
N LEU A 84 6.98 28.51 -20.09
CA LEU A 84 7.63 29.78 -19.73
C LEU A 84 7.19 30.30 -18.35
N GLY A 85 5.95 30.02 -17.94
CA GLY A 85 5.45 30.31 -16.59
C GLY A 85 6.06 29.40 -15.52
N LEU A 86 6.20 28.11 -15.81
CA LEU A 86 6.81 27.11 -14.95
C LEU A 86 8.31 27.37 -14.75
N GLU A 87 9.07 27.71 -15.79
CA GLU A 87 10.49 28.08 -15.68
C GLU A 87 10.67 29.32 -14.78
N LYS A 88 9.78 30.32 -14.86
CA LYS A 88 9.78 31.46 -13.92
C LYS A 88 9.48 31.03 -12.49
N LEU A 89 8.57 30.07 -12.30
CA LEU A 89 8.23 29.49 -10.99
C LEU A 89 9.39 28.65 -10.40
N GLU A 90 10.24 28.06 -11.23
CA GLU A 90 11.43 27.34 -10.75
C GLU A 90 12.43 28.23 -10.02
N TYR A 91 12.62 29.47 -10.47
CA TYR A 91 13.46 30.45 -9.76
C TYR A 91 12.92 30.73 -8.35
N PHE A 92 11.59 30.85 -8.19
CA PHE A 92 10.97 31.01 -6.87
C PHE A 92 11.28 29.82 -5.96
N PHE A 93 11.09 28.58 -6.44
CA PHE A 93 11.42 27.39 -5.65
C PHE A 93 12.91 27.31 -5.30
N LEU A 94 13.80 27.61 -6.25
CA LEU A 94 15.25 27.59 -6.04
C LEU A 94 15.67 28.60 -4.96
N ILE A 95 15.08 29.81 -4.96
CA ILE A 95 15.32 30.83 -3.93
C ILE A 95 14.86 30.34 -2.56
N VAL A 96 13.65 29.80 -2.44
CA VAL A 96 13.13 29.28 -1.16
C VAL A 96 14.05 28.19 -0.59
N PHE A 97 14.47 27.23 -1.41
CA PHE A 97 15.37 26.16 -0.97
C PHE A 97 16.80 26.64 -0.68
N SER A 98 17.28 27.68 -1.37
CA SER A 98 18.58 28.29 -1.09
C SER A 98 18.57 28.99 0.27
N ILE A 99 17.49 29.70 0.59
CA ILE A 99 17.28 30.34 1.90
C ILE A 99 17.18 29.26 2.99
N GLU A 100 16.40 28.19 2.77
CA GLU A 100 16.28 27.06 3.69
C GLU A 100 17.65 26.44 4.04
N ALA A 101 18.46 26.12 3.02
CA ALA A 101 19.79 25.55 3.21
C ALA A 101 20.72 26.54 3.94
N ALA A 102 20.72 27.83 3.57
CA ALA A 102 21.51 28.85 4.24
C ALA A 102 21.12 29.00 5.73
N MET A 103 19.82 29.00 6.05
CA MET A 103 19.33 29.07 7.44
C MET A 103 19.74 27.84 8.26
N LYS A 104 19.63 26.63 7.69
CA LYS A 104 20.11 25.38 8.34
C LYS A 104 21.62 25.42 8.59
N ILE A 105 22.42 25.89 7.63
CA ILE A 105 23.89 26.02 7.76
C ILE A 105 24.26 27.06 8.84
N ILE A 106 23.55 28.19 8.93
CA ILE A 106 23.78 29.22 9.97
C ILE A 106 23.40 28.69 11.36
N ALA A 107 22.29 27.96 11.48
CA ALA A 107 21.82 27.42 12.75
C ALA A 107 22.76 26.33 13.31
N TYR A 108 22.98 25.28 12.52
CA TYR A 108 23.68 24.06 12.94
C TYR A 108 25.21 24.11 12.72
N GLY A 109 25.69 24.94 11.80
CA GLY A 109 27.08 24.94 11.35
C GLY A 109 27.34 23.94 10.22
N PHE A 110 28.46 24.14 9.52
CA PHE A 110 28.70 23.52 8.21
C PHE A 110 29.17 22.05 8.29
N LEU A 111 30.34 21.78 8.92
CA LEU A 111 31.01 20.48 8.80
C LEU A 111 31.66 19.94 10.09
N PHE A 112 32.29 20.78 10.92
CA PHE A 112 33.19 20.32 12.01
C PHE A 112 32.53 19.85 13.31
N HIS A 113 31.20 19.88 13.42
CA HIS A 113 30.46 19.56 14.66
C HIS A 113 29.69 18.24 14.55
N GLN A 114 29.30 17.63 15.67
CA GLN A 114 28.51 16.39 15.65
C GLN A 114 27.12 16.58 15.06
N ASP A 115 26.46 17.72 15.35
CA ASP A 115 25.17 18.11 14.74
C ASP A 115 25.34 18.96 13.46
N ALA A 116 26.51 18.93 12.81
CA ALA A 116 26.74 19.76 11.62
C ALA A 116 25.85 19.37 10.44
N TYR A 117 25.41 20.38 9.67
CA TYR A 117 24.45 20.22 8.58
C TYR A 117 24.83 19.10 7.61
N LEU A 118 26.08 19.10 7.10
CA LEU A 118 26.55 18.11 6.11
C LEU A 118 26.85 16.72 6.68
N ARG A 119 26.74 16.48 7.99
CA ARG A 119 26.95 15.16 8.58
C ARG A 119 25.72 14.24 8.46
N SER A 120 24.54 14.82 8.22
CA SER A 120 23.33 14.08 7.87
C SER A 120 23.28 13.83 6.35
N GLY A 121 23.24 12.56 5.93
CA GLY A 121 23.16 12.20 4.51
C GLY A 121 21.96 12.80 3.77
N TRP A 122 20.85 13.03 4.47
CA TRP A 122 19.67 13.70 3.92
C TRP A 122 19.92 15.18 3.60
N ASN A 123 20.61 15.89 4.50
CA ASN A 123 21.02 17.28 4.27
C ASN A 123 22.05 17.39 3.14
N VAL A 124 22.91 16.39 2.95
CA VAL A 124 23.85 16.33 1.82
C VAL A 124 23.08 16.22 0.49
N LEU A 125 22.07 15.36 0.41
CA LEU A 125 21.18 15.27 -0.75
C LEU A 125 20.44 16.60 -1.01
N ASP A 126 19.88 17.22 0.04
CA ASP A 126 19.22 18.52 -0.08
C ASP A 126 20.19 19.58 -0.61
N PHE A 127 21.41 19.65 -0.07
CA PHE A 127 22.46 20.59 -0.47
C PHE A 127 22.90 20.39 -1.92
N ILE A 128 23.13 19.14 -2.34
CA ILE A 128 23.49 18.80 -3.73
C ILE A 128 22.41 19.29 -4.70
N ILE A 129 21.12 19.12 -4.36
CA ILE A 129 20.00 19.58 -5.21
C ILE A 129 19.93 21.12 -5.27
N VAL A 130 20.21 21.85 -4.17
CA VAL A 130 20.30 23.33 -4.22
C VAL A 130 21.49 23.73 -5.09
N PHE A 131 22.66 23.16 -4.83
CA PHE A 131 23.91 23.50 -5.51
C PHE A 131 23.83 23.26 -7.01
N LEU A 132 23.35 22.08 -7.45
CA LEU A 132 23.10 21.80 -8.86
C LEU A 132 22.09 22.79 -9.45
N GLY A 133 21.00 23.09 -8.75
CA GLY A 133 20.01 24.08 -9.20
C GLY A 133 20.63 25.46 -9.48
N VAL A 134 21.36 26.01 -8.51
CA VAL A 134 22.06 27.30 -8.63
C VAL A 134 23.13 27.23 -9.73
N PHE A 135 23.89 26.15 -9.81
CA PHE A 135 24.91 25.93 -10.83
C PHE A 135 24.31 25.91 -12.25
N THR A 136 23.17 25.24 -12.47
CA THR A 136 22.48 25.25 -13.78
C THR A 136 22.05 26.66 -14.20
N VAL A 137 21.50 27.44 -13.27
CA VAL A 137 21.08 28.83 -13.52
C VAL A 137 22.27 29.72 -13.86
N ILE A 138 23.37 29.62 -13.10
CA ILE A 138 24.59 30.40 -13.38
C ILE A 138 25.15 30.04 -14.75
N LEU A 139 25.24 28.76 -15.10
CA LEU A 139 25.76 28.31 -16.39
C LEU A 139 24.88 28.76 -17.56
N GLU A 140 23.56 28.72 -17.41
CA GLU A 140 22.59 29.19 -18.40
C GLU A 140 22.72 30.70 -18.64
N GLN A 141 22.88 31.50 -17.59
CA GLN A 141 23.13 32.94 -17.69
C GLN A 141 24.51 33.27 -18.32
N VAL A 142 25.57 32.54 -17.96
CA VAL A 142 26.91 32.73 -18.55
C VAL A 142 26.90 32.40 -20.05
N ASN A 143 26.25 31.30 -20.45
CA ASN A 143 26.11 30.92 -21.86
C ASN A 143 25.37 32.00 -22.67
N LEU A 144 24.30 32.60 -22.13
CA LEU A 144 23.56 33.70 -22.76
C LEU A 144 24.39 34.99 -22.93
N ILE A 145 25.31 35.27 -21.99
CA ILE A 145 26.22 36.42 -22.09
C ILE A 145 27.30 36.16 -23.14
N GLN A 146 27.83 34.94 -23.18
CA GLN A 146 28.90 34.54 -24.10
C GLN A 146 28.42 34.43 -25.56
N SER A 147 27.18 34.01 -25.80
CA SER A 147 26.58 34.01 -27.14
C SER A 147 26.42 35.41 -27.75
N ASN A 148 26.34 36.45 -26.90
CA ASN A 148 26.22 37.85 -27.34
C ASN A 148 27.59 38.52 -27.59
N THR A 149 28.71 37.84 -27.32
CA THR A 149 30.07 38.45 -27.39
C THR A 149 31.07 37.69 -28.26
N ALA A 150 30.76 36.47 -28.72
CA ALA A 150 31.65 35.67 -29.57
C ALA A 150 31.12 35.53 -31.02
N PRO A 151 31.96 35.70 -32.06
CA PRO A 151 31.57 35.46 -33.44
C PRO A 151 31.39 33.95 -33.75
N LEU A 152 30.59 33.68 -34.78
CA LEU A 152 29.88 32.42 -35.14
C LEU A 152 30.71 31.11 -35.31
N SER A 153 32.00 31.07 -35.00
CA SER A 153 32.93 30.02 -35.48
C SER A 153 33.28 28.89 -34.50
N SER A 154 32.69 28.80 -33.30
CA SER A 154 32.93 27.67 -32.38
C SER A 154 31.65 27.14 -31.73
N LYS A 155 30.77 26.51 -32.53
CA LYS A 155 29.78 25.53 -32.03
C LYS A 155 30.48 24.23 -31.62
N GLY A 156 31.34 24.31 -30.60
CA GLY A 156 32.08 23.18 -30.06
C GLY A 156 32.23 23.33 -28.54
N ALA A 157 31.73 22.34 -27.80
CA ALA A 157 31.80 22.24 -26.34
C ALA A 157 31.08 23.35 -25.52
N GLY A 158 29.91 23.80 -25.98
CA GLY A 158 28.88 24.21 -25.02
C GLY A 158 28.39 22.97 -24.27
N LEU A 159 28.57 22.90 -22.96
CA LEU A 159 27.97 21.84 -22.13
C LEU A 159 26.45 21.85 -22.34
N ASP A 160 25.86 20.67 -22.61
CA ASP A 160 24.42 20.53 -22.81
C ASP A 160 23.64 20.91 -21.54
N VAL A 161 23.32 22.19 -21.42
CA VAL A 161 22.50 22.73 -20.33
C VAL A 161 21.13 22.04 -20.27
N LYS A 162 20.63 21.50 -21.39
CA LYS A 162 19.45 20.63 -21.45
C LYS A 162 19.61 19.36 -20.59
N ALA A 163 20.75 18.67 -20.69
CA ALA A 163 21.03 17.48 -19.87
C ALA A 163 21.11 17.84 -18.37
N LEU A 164 21.60 19.03 -18.04
CA LEU A 164 21.61 19.51 -16.65
C LEU A 164 20.21 19.80 -16.09
N ARG A 165 19.21 20.10 -16.95
CA ARG A 165 17.80 20.23 -16.52
C ARG A 165 17.24 18.89 -16.00
N ALA A 166 17.71 17.75 -16.50
CA ALA A 166 17.26 16.44 -16.01
C ALA A 166 17.55 16.23 -14.51
N PHE A 167 18.63 16.79 -13.95
CA PHE A 167 18.91 16.71 -12.50
C PHE A 167 17.85 17.37 -11.61
N ARG A 168 16.97 18.22 -12.17
CA ARG A 168 15.80 18.76 -11.46
C ARG A 168 14.85 17.65 -10.99
N VAL A 169 14.88 16.46 -11.61
CA VAL A 169 14.14 15.25 -11.20
C VAL A 169 14.59 14.65 -9.86
N LEU A 170 15.71 15.11 -9.29
CA LEU A 170 16.13 14.68 -7.96
C LEU A 170 15.34 15.40 -6.84
N ARG A 171 14.66 16.51 -7.14
CA ARG A 171 13.89 17.30 -6.15
C ARG A 171 12.81 16.51 -5.38
N PRO A 172 12.03 15.58 -5.99
CA PRO A 172 11.07 14.74 -5.26
C PRO A 172 11.71 13.83 -4.20
N LEU A 173 13.02 13.51 -4.28
CA LEU A 173 13.71 12.76 -3.22
C LEU A 173 13.74 13.53 -1.88
N ARG A 174 13.59 14.85 -1.90
CA ARG A 174 13.42 15.66 -0.68
C ARG A 174 12.11 15.38 0.06
N LEU A 175 11.12 14.77 -0.59
CA LEU A 175 9.94 14.27 0.10
C LEU A 175 10.33 13.17 1.11
N VAL A 176 11.40 12.42 0.84
CA VAL A 176 11.94 11.41 1.77
C VAL A 176 12.71 12.08 2.92
N SER A 177 13.49 13.14 2.67
CA SER A 177 14.14 13.89 3.76
C SER A 177 13.12 14.60 4.66
N GLY A 178 11.98 15.04 4.11
CA GLY A 178 10.87 15.64 4.88
C GLY A 178 9.94 14.66 5.60
N VAL A 179 9.83 13.40 5.18
CA VAL A 179 8.88 12.43 5.75
C VAL A 179 9.60 11.30 6.50
N PRO A 180 9.64 11.29 7.85
CA PRO A 180 10.46 10.37 8.63
C PRO A 180 10.05 8.90 8.49
N SER A 181 8.78 8.61 8.19
CA SER A 181 8.35 7.23 7.92
C SER A 181 8.96 6.66 6.63
N LEU A 182 9.14 7.47 5.59
CA LEU A 182 9.78 7.02 4.35
C LEU A 182 11.27 6.73 4.56
N GLN A 183 11.96 7.51 5.40
CA GLN A 183 13.36 7.25 5.76
C GLN A 183 13.54 5.87 6.41
N VAL A 184 12.64 5.48 7.32
CA VAL A 184 12.67 4.17 7.98
C VAL A 184 12.47 3.05 6.94
N VAL A 185 11.50 3.19 6.04
CA VAL A 185 11.24 2.19 4.98
C VAL A 185 12.44 2.05 4.03
N LEU A 186 12.99 3.16 3.55
CA LEU A 186 14.15 3.15 2.65
C LEU A 186 15.39 2.56 3.31
N ASN A 187 15.63 2.84 4.60
CA ASN A 187 16.72 2.23 5.36
C ASN A 187 16.55 0.70 5.50
N SER A 188 15.32 0.20 5.66
CA SER A 188 15.04 -1.24 5.66
C SER A 188 15.31 -1.88 4.29
N ILE A 189 14.94 -1.21 3.20
CA ILE A 189 15.20 -1.68 1.83
C ILE A 189 16.70 -1.76 1.53
N PHE A 190 17.50 -0.76 1.93
CA PHE A 190 18.96 -0.83 1.75
C PHE A 190 19.62 -1.94 2.57
N LYS A 191 19.11 -2.26 3.77
CA LYS A 191 19.59 -3.41 4.56
C LYS A 191 19.27 -4.74 3.88
N ALA A 192 18.08 -4.88 3.30
CA ALA A 192 17.68 -6.08 2.54
C ALA A 192 18.49 -6.27 1.22
N MET A 193 19.18 -5.23 0.74
CA MET A 193 19.99 -5.32 -0.48
C MET A 193 21.33 -6.02 -0.26
N LEU A 194 21.93 -5.91 0.94
CA LEU A 194 23.28 -6.43 1.22
C LEU A 194 23.40 -7.95 0.96
N PRO A 195 22.46 -8.82 1.41
CA PRO A 195 22.54 -10.26 1.18
C PRO A 195 22.35 -10.66 -0.29
N LEU A 196 21.71 -9.81 -1.10
CA LEU A 196 21.53 -10.05 -2.53
C LEU A 196 22.78 -9.78 -3.37
N PHE A 197 23.81 -9.10 -2.82
CA PHE A 197 25.01 -8.74 -3.58
C PHE A 197 25.72 -9.95 -4.20
N HIS A 198 25.80 -11.07 -3.47
CA HIS A 198 26.37 -12.32 -4.00
C HIS A 198 25.56 -12.91 -5.16
N ILE A 199 24.23 -12.77 -5.14
CA ILE A 199 23.37 -13.23 -6.23
C ILE A 199 23.52 -12.29 -7.44
N ALA A 200 23.53 -10.97 -7.23
CA ALA A 200 23.74 -10.00 -8.30
C ALA A 200 25.08 -10.22 -9.02
N LEU A 201 26.14 -10.57 -8.27
CA LEU A 201 27.44 -10.94 -8.82
C LEU A 201 27.38 -12.25 -9.63
N LEU A 202 26.66 -13.27 -9.15
CA LEU A 202 26.44 -14.52 -9.90
C LEU A 202 25.70 -14.26 -11.22
N VAL A 203 24.63 -13.45 -11.19
CA VAL A 203 23.87 -13.04 -12.39
C VAL A 203 24.77 -12.30 -13.37
N LEU A 204 25.59 -11.36 -12.89
CA LEU A 204 26.51 -10.61 -13.73
C LEU A 204 27.52 -11.53 -14.44
N PHE A 205 28.16 -12.46 -13.71
CA PHE A 205 29.07 -13.42 -14.33
C PHE A 205 28.39 -14.32 -15.35
N MET A 206 27.19 -14.81 -15.04
CA MET A 206 26.41 -15.65 -15.96
C MET A 206 26.00 -14.89 -17.23
N VAL A 207 25.56 -13.63 -17.11
CA VAL A 207 25.29 -12.74 -18.26
C VAL A 207 26.54 -12.59 -19.12
N ILE A 208 27.71 -12.37 -18.52
CA ILE A 208 28.99 -12.24 -19.24
C ILE A 208 29.34 -13.54 -19.97
N ILE A 209 29.21 -14.70 -19.31
CA ILE A 209 29.49 -16.02 -19.92
C ILE A 209 28.59 -16.26 -21.14
N TYR A 210 27.27 -16.08 -20.98
CA TYR A 210 26.33 -16.28 -22.08
C TYR A 210 26.52 -15.25 -23.20
N ALA A 211 26.87 -14.00 -22.89
CA ALA A 211 27.20 -12.99 -23.90
C ALA A 211 28.44 -13.38 -24.73
N ILE A 212 29.51 -13.88 -24.09
CA ILE A 212 30.70 -14.35 -24.81
C ILE A 212 30.37 -15.57 -25.70
N ILE A 213 29.58 -16.53 -25.19
CA ILE A 213 29.15 -17.70 -25.97
C ILE A 213 28.27 -17.27 -27.16
N GLY A 214 27.29 -16.39 -26.94
CA GLY A 214 26.41 -15.89 -28.00
C GLY A 214 27.14 -15.08 -29.06
N LEU A 215 28.14 -14.28 -28.65
CA LEU A 215 29.07 -13.58 -29.54
C LEU A 215 29.83 -14.56 -30.43
N GLU A 216 30.51 -15.56 -29.88
CA GLU A 216 31.27 -16.52 -30.70
C GLU A 216 30.37 -17.37 -31.62
N LEU A 217 29.17 -17.74 -31.20
CA LEU A 217 28.24 -18.56 -32.00
C LEU A 217 27.52 -17.77 -33.10
N PHE A 218 27.05 -16.54 -32.81
CA PHE A 218 26.06 -15.84 -33.63
C PHE A 218 26.55 -14.52 -34.26
N LYS A 219 27.81 -14.13 -34.07
CA LYS A 219 28.42 -12.95 -34.69
C LYS A 219 28.28 -12.92 -36.22
N GLY A 220 27.81 -11.78 -36.72
CA GLY A 220 27.65 -11.44 -38.12
C GLY A 220 26.57 -12.24 -38.86
N LYS A 221 25.77 -13.07 -38.18
CA LYS A 221 24.82 -13.98 -38.85
C LYS A 221 23.53 -13.31 -39.29
N MET A 222 23.10 -12.23 -38.60
CA MET A 222 21.77 -11.63 -38.77
C MET A 222 21.72 -10.41 -39.73
N HIS A 223 22.74 -10.20 -40.58
CA HIS A 223 22.80 -9.05 -41.51
C HIS A 223 22.22 -9.28 -42.92
N LYS A 224 21.42 -10.35 -43.10
CA LYS A 224 20.79 -10.70 -44.38
C LYS A 224 19.29 -10.74 -44.20
N THR A 225 18.53 -10.08 -45.06
CA THR A 225 17.05 -10.18 -45.10
C THR A 225 16.56 -10.25 -46.56
N CYS A 226 15.28 -10.52 -46.75
CA CYS A 226 14.67 -10.58 -48.06
C CYS A 226 14.42 -9.15 -48.59
N TYR A 227 14.90 -8.85 -49.79
CA TYR A 227 14.67 -7.59 -50.51
C TYR A 227 13.91 -7.88 -51.80
N PHE A 228 13.07 -6.95 -52.27
CA PHE A 228 12.52 -7.05 -53.63
C PHE A 228 13.62 -6.85 -54.67
N ILE A 229 13.67 -7.72 -55.67
CA ILE A 229 14.75 -7.78 -56.68
C ILE A 229 14.97 -6.41 -57.32
N GLY A 230 16.21 -5.92 -57.28
CA GLY A 230 16.59 -4.63 -57.85
C GLY A 230 16.23 -3.40 -57.01
N THR A 231 15.78 -3.56 -55.76
CA THR A 231 15.43 -2.45 -54.85
C THR A 231 16.07 -2.61 -53.47
N ASP A 232 16.11 -1.52 -52.71
CA ASP A 232 16.53 -1.52 -51.30
C ASP A 232 15.34 -1.63 -50.32
N ILE A 233 14.16 -2.08 -50.80
CA ILE A 233 12.96 -2.28 -50.00
C ILE A 233 12.95 -3.70 -49.43
N VAL A 234 12.83 -3.82 -48.11
CA VAL A 234 12.69 -5.11 -47.42
C VAL A 234 11.33 -5.72 -47.74
N ALA A 235 11.31 -6.99 -48.11
CA ALA A 235 10.10 -7.74 -48.43
C ALA A 235 9.57 -8.47 -47.18
N THR A 236 8.46 -7.99 -46.62
CA THR A 236 7.73 -8.63 -45.51
C THR A 236 6.25 -8.83 -45.86
N VAL A 237 5.59 -9.72 -45.11
CA VAL A 237 4.13 -9.90 -45.13
C VAL A 237 3.50 -8.97 -44.08
N GLU A 238 2.24 -8.56 -44.26
CA GLU A 238 1.51 -7.78 -43.27
C GLU A 238 1.54 -8.46 -41.89
N ASN A 239 1.94 -7.69 -40.86
CA ASN A 239 2.15 -8.12 -39.47
C ASN A 239 3.39 -9.02 -39.21
N GLU A 240 4.22 -9.32 -40.21
CA GLU A 240 5.49 -10.03 -39.99
C GLU A 240 6.65 -9.03 -39.77
N LYS A 241 7.34 -9.13 -38.62
CA LYS A 241 8.56 -8.34 -38.35
C LYS A 241 9.67 -8.78 -39.33
N PRO A 242 10.47 -7.84 -39.90
CA PRO A 242 11.63 -8.19 -40.71
C PRO A 242 12.57 -9.19 -40.01
N SER A 243 12.83 -10.32 -40.66
CA SER A 243 13.63 -11.43 -40.12
C SER A 243 14.89 -11.71 -40.95
N PRO A 244 15.88 -12.44 -40.40
CA PRO A 244 17.02 -12.91 -41.18
C PRO A 244 16.66 -13.89 -42.30
N CYS A 245 17.54 -14.03 -43.29
CA CYS A 245 17.42 -15.04 -44.35
C CYS A 245 18.75 -15.71 -44.69
N ALA A 246 18.67 -16.91 -45.28
CA ALA A 246 19.78 -17.63 -45.88
C ALA A 246 19.59 -17.82 -47.39
N ARG A 247 20.66 -17.61 -48.17
CA ARG A 247 20.70 -17.96 -49.61
C ARG A 247 20.84 -19.46 -49.86
N THR A 248 21.58 -20.12 -48.97
CA THR A 248 21.98 -21.53 -49.02
C THR A 248 22.23 -22.01 -47.59
N GLY A 249 21.97 -23.29 -47.31
CA GLY A 249 22.11 -23.89 -45.98
C GLY A 249 20.79 -24.14 -45.27
N SER A 250 20.85 -24.29 -43.95
CA SER A 250 19.76 -24.67 -43.04
C SER A 250 18.86 -23.52 -42.56
N GLY A 251 19.23 -22.26 -42.85
CA GLY A 251 18.41 -21.09 -42.52
C GLY A 251 17.22 -20.89 -43.47
N ARG A 252 16.37 -19.91 -43.16
CA ARG A 252 15.12 -19.63 -43.88
C ARG A 252 15.39 -19.09 -45.30
N PRO A 253 14.85 -19.72 -46.36
CA PRO A 253 14.86 -19.14 -47.70
C PRO A 253 13.79 -18.05 -47.86
N CYS A 254 14.03 -17.09 -48.75
CA CYS A 254 13.01 -16.11 -49.13
C CYS A 254 11.95 -16.77 -50.04
N THR A 255 10.71 -16.84 -49.57
CA THR A 255 9.57 -17.44 -50.29
C THR A 255 8.64 -16.42 -50.95
N ILE A 256 8.85 -15.12 -50.72
CA ILE A 256 8.03 -14.04 -51.29
C ILE A 256 8.37 -13.90 -52.78
N ASN A 257 7.34 -13.86 -53.62
CA ASN A 257 7.50 -13.70 -55.08
C ASN A 257 8.28 -12.42 -55.41
N GLY A 258 9.30 -12.55 -56.25
CA GLY A 258 10.15 -11.41 -56.65
C GLY A 258 11.07 -10.89 -55.55
N SER A 259 11.35 -11.68 -54.50
CA SER A 259 12.34 -11.36 -53.48
C SER A 259 13.64 -12.16 -53.63
N GLU A 260 14.76 -11.56 -53.22
CA GLU A 260 16.04 -12.24 -53.05
C GLU A 260 16.63 -11.98 -51.65
N CYS A 261 17.30 -12.98 -51.10
CA CYS A 261 18.02 -12.81 -49.84
C CYS A 261 19.30 -11.99 -50.08
N ARG A 262 19.46 -10.82 -49.44
CA ARG A 262 20.61 -9.93 -49.64
C ARG A 262 21.19 -9.47 -48.30
N GLY A 263 22.51 -9.34 -48.26
CA GLY A 263 23.23 -8.76 -47.12
C GLY A 263 23.15 -7.24 -47.10
N GLY A 264 23.60 -6.63 -46.00
CA GLY A 264 23.58 -5.17 -45.81
C GLY A 264 22.41 -4.67 -44.94
N TRP A 265 21.65 -5.58 -44.34
CA TRP A 265 20.62 -5.23 -43.36
C TRP A 265 21.27 -4.97 -41.99
N PRO A 266 20.91 -3.88 -41.28
CA PRO A 266 21.47 -3.58 -39.94
C PRO A 266 21.16 -4.67 -38.90
N GLY A 267 20.07 -5.42 -39.08
CA GLY A 267 19.66 -6.52 -38.19
C GLY A 267 18.31 -6.28 -37.52
N PRO A 268 17.82 -7.23 -36.71
CA PRO A 268 16.50 -7.15 -36.08
C PRO A 268 16.36 -5.96 -35.13
N ASN A 269 15.12 -5.46 -34.97
CA ASN A 269 14.78 -4.26 -34.20
C ASN A 269 15.70 -3.07 -34.54
N HIS A 270 15.75 -2.69 -35.83
CA HIS A 270 16.59 -1.60 -36.34
C HIS A 270 18.09 -1.74 -36.02
N GLY A 271 18.58 -2.98 -35.90
CA GLY A 271 19.97 -3.28 -35.55
C GLY A 271 20.30 -3.19 -34.05
N ILE A 272 19.30 -3.25 -33.15
CA ILE A 272 19.54 -3.23 -31.69
C ILE A 272 19.85 -4.64 -31.16
N THR A 273 19.12 -5.67 -31.58
CA THR A 273 19.25 -7.03 -31.03
C THR A 273 20.13 -7.90 -31.92
N HIS A 274 21.43 -7.94 -31.61
CA HIS A 274 22.44 -8.68 -32.37
C HIS A 274 23.63 -9.12 -31.48
N PHE A 275 24.45 -10.03 -31.99
CA PHE A 275 25.57 -10.67 -31.28
C PHE A 275 26.95 -10.30 -31.86
N ASP A 276 27.08 -9.14 -32.49
CA ASP A 276 28.32 -8.78 -33.22
C ASP A 276 29.40 -8.16 -32.32
N ASN A 277 28.95 -7.50 -31.25
CA ASN A 277 29.78 -6.83 -30.25
C ASN A 277 29.37 -7.26 -28.84
N PHE A 278 30.33 -7.29 -27.91
CA PHE A 278 30.09 -7.71 -26.52
C PHE A 278 28.95 -6.93 -25.84
N GLY A 279 28.86 -5.61 -26.04
CA GLY A 279 27.80 -4.77 -25.44
C GLY A 279 26.37 -5.11 -25.91
N PHE A 280 26.16 -5.26 -27.22
CA PHE A 280 24.86 -5.63 -27.78
C PHE A 280 24.50 -7.08 -27.48
N SER A 281 25.48 -7.98 -27.44
CA SER A 281 25.28 -9.35 -26.96
C SER A 281 24.85 -9.36 -25.49
N MET A 282 25.51 -8.59 -24.62
CA MET A 282 25.14 -8.46 -23.21
C MET A 282 23.73 -7.89 -23.03
N LEU A 283 23.34 -6.89 -23.81
CA LEU A 283 21.98 -6.32 -23.82
C LEU A 283 20.93 -7.36 -24.26
N THR A 284 21.22 -8.10 -25.35
CA THR A 284 20.33 -9.13 -25.89
C THR A 284 20.19 -10.31 -24.91
N VAL A 285 21.27 -10.71 -24.24
CA VAL A 285 21.25 -11.76 -23.19
C VAL A 285 20.49 -11.30 -21.95
N TYR A 286 20.69 -10.06 -21.50
CA TYR A 286 19.91 -9.47 -20.42
C TYR A 286 18.40 -9.47 -20.76
N GLN A 287 18.04 -9.02 -21.97
CA GLN A 287 16.66 -9.05 -22.44
C GLN A 287 16.08 -10.47 -22.38
N CYS A 288 16.80 -11.48 -22.89
CA CYS A 288 16.36 -12.87 -22.82
C CYS A 288 16.13 -13.35 -21.38
N ILE A 289 17.01 -12.99 -20.45
CA ILE A 289 16.89 -13.36 -19.02
C ILE A 289 15.63 -12.76 -18.37
N THR A 290 15.16 -11.59 -18.80
CA THR A 290 13.89 -11.01 -18.32
C THR A 290 12.63 -11.77 -18.78
N MET A 291 12.78 -12.80 -19.61
CA MET A 291 11.70 -13.55 -20.28
C MET A 291 10.85 -12.75 -21.30
N GLU A 292 11.25 -11.52 -21.67
CA GLU A 292 10.53 -10.69 -22.66
C GLU A 292 11.25 -10.71 -24.03
N GLY A 293 10.50 -10.96 -25.11
CA GLY A 293 11.00 -11.02 -26.48
C GLY A 293 12.10 -12.05 -26.76
N TRP A 294 12.35 -13.00 -25.85
CA TRP A 294 13.43 -14.00 -26.01
C TRP A 294 13.16 -14.99 -27.15
N THR A 295 11.89 -15.29 -27.42
CA THR A 295 11.47 -16.14 -28.54
C THR A 295 11.73 -15.49 -29.89
N ASP A 296 11.58 -14.17 -29.99
CA ASP A 296 11.89 -13.43 -31.22
C ASP A 296 13.38 -13.59 -31.56
N VAL A 297 14.26 -13.45 -30.56
CA VAL A 297 15.71 -13.66 -30.73
C VAL A 297 16.03 -15.11 -31.12
N LEU A 298 15.39 -16.11 -30.49
CA LEU A 298 15.52 -17.51 -30.87
C LEU A 298 15.10 -17.73 -32.35
N TYR A 299 13.98 -17.17 -32.77
CA TYR A 299 13.48 -17.33 -34.14
C TYR A 299 14.35 -16.60 -35.16
N TRP A 300 14.88 -15.41 -34.86
CA TRP A 300 15.85 -14.74 -35.75
C TRP A 300 17.15 -15.53 -35.90
N VAL A 301 17.66 -16.15 -34.83
CA VAL A 301 18.83 -17.04 -34.94
C VAL A 301 18.49 -18.30 -35.75
N ASN A 302 17.31 -18.91 -35.54
CA ASN A 302 16.86 -20.05 -36.33
C ASN A 302 16.71 -19.71 -37.83
N ASP A 303 16.14 -18.55 -38.16
CA ASP A 303 16.00 -18.08 -39.55
C ASP A 303 17.36 -17.79 -40.20
N ALA A 304 18.38 -17.37 -39.41
CA ALA A 304 19.72 -17.08 -39.90
C ALA A 304 20.61 -18.32 -40.14
N ILE A 305 20.57 -19.31 -39.23
CA ILE A 305 21.51 -20.46 -39.25
C ILE A 305 20.85 -21.85 -39.22
N GLY A 306 19.53 -21.94 -39.05
CA GLY A 306 18.77 -23.18 -38.90
C GLY A 306 18.42 -23.50 -37.44
N ASN A 307 17.37 -24.28 -37.25
CA ASN A 307 16.72 -24.51 -35.95
C ASN A 307 17.26 -25.69 -35.12
N GLU A 308 18.21 -26.48 -35.66
CA GLU A 308 18.66 -27.75 -35.05
C GLU A 308 19.34 -27.60 -33.69
N TRP A 309 20.10 -26.52 -33.49
CA TRP A 309 21.02 -26.34 -32.35
C TRP A 309 20.79 -25.08 -31.49
N PRO A 310 20.34 -23.92 -32.02
CA PRO A 310 20.27 -22.69 -31.22
C PRO A 310 19.34 -22.76 -30.00
N TRP A 311 18.29 -23.58 -30.07
CA TRP A 311 17.37 -23.78 -28.95
C TRP A 311 18.07 -24.25 -27.67
N ILE A 312 19.20 -24.99 -27.76
CA ILE A 312 19.96 -25.43 -26.59
C ILE A 312 20.53 -24.22 -25.83
N TYR A 313 21.07 -23.24 -26.54
CA TYR A 313 21.58 -22.00 -25.96
C TYR A 313 20.46 -21.22 -25.26
N PHE A 314 19.33 -20.98 -25.93
CA PHE A 314 18.24 -20.19 -25.37
C PHE A 314 17.50 -20.92 -24.22
N VAL A 315 17.20 -22.21 -24.36
CA VAL A 315 16.51 -22.97 -23.30
C VAL A 315 17.37 -23.08 -22.04
N THR A 316 18.68 -23.33 -22.17
CA THR A 316 19.57 -23.33 -20.99
C THR A 316 19.70 -21.94 -20.36
N LEU A 317 19.76 -20.88 -21.17
CA LEU A 317 19.77 -19.49 -20.69
C LEU A 317 18.50 -19.14 -19.90
N ILE A 318 17.31 -19.54 -20.34
CA ILE A 318 16.06 -19.27 -19.60
C ILE A 318 15.98 -20.09 -18.31
N LEU A 319 16.34 -21.37 -18.34
CA LEU A 319 16.30 -22.25 -17.17
C LEU A 319 17.29 -21.83 -16.08
N LEU A 320 18.56 -21.59 -16.44
CA LEU A 320 19.60 -21.19 -15.49
C LEU A 320 19.53 -19.69 -15.15
N GLY A 321 19.26 -18.85 -16.15
CA GLY A 321 19.37 -17.41 -15.99
C GLY A 321 18.14 -16.71 -15.45
N SER A 322 16.96 -17.30 -15.65
CA SER A 322 15.71 -16.69 -15.18
C SER A 322 15.09 -17.50 -14.03
N PHE A 323 14.73 -18.77 -14.26
CA PHE A 323 14.06 -19.60 -13.22
C PHE A 323 14.94 -19.84 -11.98
N PHE A 324 16.19 -20.27 -12.16
CA PHE A 324 17.07 -20.55 -11.01
C PHE A 324 17.44 -19.27 -10.24
N ILE A 325 17.74 -18.17 -10.94
CA ILE A 325 18.03 -16.86 -10.32
C ILE A 325 16.83 -16.32 -9.54
N LEU A 326 15.63 -16.34 -10.12
CA LEU A 326 14.41 -15.87 -9.47
C LEU A 326 14.13 -16.66 -8.19
N ASN A 327 14.29 -17.99 -8.23
CA ASN A 327 14.15 -18.84 -7.04
C ASN A 327 15.20 -18.51 -5.95
N LEU A 328 16.44 -18.23 -6.33
CA LEU A 328 17.51 -17.88 -5.37
C LEU A 328 17.26 -16.52 -4.70
N VAL A 329 16.83 -15.51 -5.48
CA VAL A 329 16.46 -14.17 -4.97
C VAL A 329 15.27 -14.26 -4.01
N LEU A 330 14.22 -15.01 -4.38
CA LEU A 330 13.06 -15.25 -3.52
C LEU A 330 13.44 -15.98 -2.22
N GLY A 331 14.30 -17.00 -2.31
CA GLY A 331 14.78 -17.75 -1.15
C GLY A 331 15.55 -16.90 -0.15
N VAL A 332 16.52 -16.11 -0.63
CA VAL A 332 17.33 -15.24 0.24
C VAL A 332 16.50 -14.13 0.87
N LEU A 333 15.62 -13.46 0.12
CA LEU A 333 14.74 -12.44 0.70
C LEU A 333 13.77 -13.03 1.72
N SER A 334 13.18 -14.20 1.45
CA SER A 334 12.30 -14.89 2.40
C SER A 334 13.02 -15.20 3.72
N GLY A 335 14.28 -15.63 3.66
CA GLY A 335 15.13 -15.85 4.84
C GLY A 335 15.38 -14.56 5.64
N GLU A 336 15.73 -13.46 4.97
CA GLU A 336 16.02 -12.18 5.63
C GLU A 336 14.78 -11.51 6.22
N PHE A 337 13.64 -11.53 5.51
CA PHE A 337 12.36 -11.07 6.08
C PHE A 337 11.94 -11.92 7.29
N THR A 338 12.21 -13.23 7.28
CA THR A 338 11.96 -14.10 8.44
C THR A 338 12.84 -13.71 9.63
N LYS A 339 14.15 -13.49 9.44
CA LYS A 339 15.06 -13.01 10.50
C LYS A 339 14.62 -11.67 11.11
N GLU A 340 14.25 -10.69 10.28
CA GLU A 340 13.77 -9.39 10.78
C GLU A 340 12.42 -9.51 11.52
N ARG A 341 11.51 -10.38 11.05
CA ARG A 341 10.27 -10.72 11.78
C ARG A 341 10.56 -11.34 13.15
N GLU A 342 11.53 -12.24 13.26
CA GLU A 342 11.90 -12.86 14.54
C GLU A 342 12.47 -11.84 15.54
N LYS A 343 13.36 -10.94 15.08
CA LYS A 343 13.83 -9.79 15.86
C LYS A 343 12.69 -8.86 16.29
N ALA A 344 11.67 -8.65 15.45
CA ALA A 344 10.50 -7.86 15.81
C ALA A 344 9.58 -8.56 16.84
N LYS A 345 9.46 -9.89 16.74
CA LYS A 345 8.69 -10.75 17.63
C LYS A 345 9.30 -10.82 19.03
N SER A 346 10.62 -11.01 19.15
CA SER A 346 11.33 -11.04 20.44
C SER A 346 11.24 -9.71 21.21
N ARG A 347 11.20 -8.58 20.49
CA ARG A 347 10.98 -7.22 21.05
C ARG A 347 9.56 -6.97 21.59
N GLY A 348 8.66 -7.96 21.57
CA GLY A 348 7.33 -7.87 22.17
C GLY A 348 6.33 -6.97 21.44
N THR A 349 6.61 -6.57 20.20
CA THR A 349 5.68 -5.76 19.38
C THR A 349 4.36 -6.50 19.14
N PHE A 350 4.43 -7.81 18.94
CA PHE A 350 3.29 -8.69 18.76
C PHE A 350 2.33 -8.67 19.96
N GLN A 351 2.86 -8.60 21.19
CA GLN A 351 2.03 -8.52 22.39
C GLN A 351 1.27 -7.19 22.47
N LYS A 352 1.90 -6.07 22.13
CA LYS A 352 1.25 -4.74 22.05
C LYS A 352 0.14 -4.69 20.99
N LEU A 353 0.32 -5.36 19.85
CA LEU A 353 -0.72 -5.46 18.81
C LEU A 353 -1.92 -6.27 19.31
N ARG A 354 -1.67 -7.42 19.93
CA ARG A 354 -2.70 -8.30 20.49
C ARG A 354 -3.47 -7.66 21.63
N GLU A 355 -2.80 -6.93 22.52
CA GLU A 355 -3.44 -6.15 23.59
C GLU A 355 -4.38 -5.07 23.03
N LYS A 356 -3.98 -4.37 21.95
CA LYS A 356 -4.86 -3.40 21.28
C LYS A 356 -6.07 -4.05 20.61
N GLN A 357 -5.88 -5.15 19.88
CA GLN A 357 -6.99 -5.88 19.24
C GLN A 357 -7.99 -6.40 20.28
N GLN A 358 -7.50 -6.97 21.39
CA GLN A 358 -8.34 -7.46 22.48
C GLN A 358 -9.08 -6.29 23.18
N LEU A 359 -8.39 -5.17 23.44
CA LEU A 359 -9.01 -3.97 24.01
C LEU A 359 -10.09 -3.39 23.08
N GLU A 360 -9.94 -3.48 21.76
CA GLU A 360 -10.98 -3.04 20.82
C GLU A 360 -12.18 -4.01 20.77
N GLU A 361 -11.94 -5.33 20.80
CA GLU A 361 -13.02 -6.33 20.97
C GLU A 361 -13.83 -6.03 22.25
N ASP A 362 -13.14 -5.81 23.37
CA ASP A 362 -13.75 -5.58 24.68
C ASP A 362 -14.45 -4.21 24.74
N LEU A 363 -13.84 -3.14 24.21
CA LEU A 363 -14.46 -1.80 24.12
C LEU A 363 -15.75 -1.81 23.27
N ARG A 364 -15.74 -2.51 22.12
CA ARG A 364 -16.96 -2.71 21.32
C ARG A 364 -18.01 -3.52 22.09
N GLY A 365 -17.59 -4.51 22.88
CA GLY A 365 -18.44 -5.26 23.81
C GLY A 365 -19.11 -4.36 24.84
N TYR A 366 -18.33 -3.61 25.62
CA TYR A 366 -18.84 -2.68 26.63
C TYR A 366 -19.75 -1.61 26.02
N LEU A 367 -19.36 -1.00 24.90
CA LEU A 367 -20.20 -0.02 24.19
C LEU A 367 -21.51 -0.64 23.70
N SER A 368 -21.51 -1.92 23.29
CA SER A 368 -22.74 -2.62 22.92
C SER A 368 -23.69 -2.82 24.10
N TRP A 369 -23.16 -3.09 25.30
CA TRP A 369 -23.96 -3.20 26.52
C TRP A 369 -24.50 -1.85 26.98
N VAL A 370 -23.66 -0.80 26.98
CA VAL A 370 -24.08 0.57 27.30
C VAL A 370 -25.16 1.06 26.34
N THR A 371 -24.96 0.91 25.03
CA THR A 371 -25.96 1.36 24.04
C THR A 371 -27.24 0.51 24.05
N GLN A 372 -27.18 -0.75 24.48
CA GLN A 372 -28.38 -1.55 24.71
C GLN A 372 -29.10 -1.12 26.01
N GLY A 373 -28.35 -0.78 27.07
CA GLY A 373 -28.88 -0.24 28.33
C GLY A 373 -29.57 1.12 28.14
N GLU A 374 -28.91 2.09 27.52
CA GLU A 374 -29.48 3.41 27.19
C GLU A 374 -30.83 3.29 26.44
N VAL A 375 -30.93 2.34 25.50
CA VAL A 375 -32.13 2.11 24.70
C VAL A 375 -33.26 1.47 25.51
N MET A 376 -32.96 0.81 26.63
CA MET A 376 -33.96 0.25 27.55
C MET A 376 -34.32 1.25 28.66
N ASP A 377 -33.34 1.92 29.26
CA ASP A 377 -33.53 2.86 30.38
C ASP A 377 -34.29 4.13 29.97
N VAL A 378 -34.09 4.66 28.76
CA VAL A 378 -34.80 5.87 28.28
C VAL A 378 -36.32 5.65 28.18
N ASP A 379 -36.76 4.40 27.99
CA ASP A 379 -38.18 4.06 27.96
C ASP A 379 -38.75 3.91 29.38
N ASP A 380 -38.03 3.28 30.33
CA ASP A 380 -38.53 3.04 31.70
C ASP A 380 -38.47 4.31 32.59
N LEU A 381 -37.43 5.15 32.50
CA LEU A 381 -37.33 6.44 33.24
C LEU A 381 -38.44 7.44 32.88
N ARG A 382 -39.12 7.25 31.74
CA ARG A 382 -40.20 8.12 31.26
C ARG A 382 -41.60 7.60 31.61
N GLU A 383 -41.73 6.35 32.05
CA GLU A 383 -42.97 5.82 32.64
C GLU A 383 -43.09 6.25 34.12
N GLY A 384 -42.00 6.18 34.91
CA GLY A 384 -42.00 6.57 36.32
C GLY A 384 -42.28 8.06 36.61
N LYS A 385 -42.05 8.96 35.64
CA LYS A 385 -42.36 10.40 35.79
C LYS A 385 -43.82 10.76 35.43
N LEU A 386 -44.67 9.77 35.24
CA LEU A 386 -46.07 9.91 34.82
C LEU A 386 -47.06 9.22 35.78
N THR A 387 -46.59 8.86 36.98
CA THR A 387 -47.32 8.17 38.05
C THR A 387 -47.18 8.88 39.42
N SER A 388 -46.78 10.15 39.44
CA SER A 388 -46.65 10.94 40.68
C SER A 388 -47.01 12.40 40.44
N ASP A 389 -48.32 12.68 40.48
CA ASP A 389 -48.91 13.98 40.83
C ASP A 389 -50.40 13.74 41.20
N GLU A 390 -50.63 13.04 42.30
CA GLU A 390 -51.93 13.07 42.99
C GLU A 390 -51.89 14.13 44.09
N GLY A 391 -52.44 15.31 43.82
CA GLY A 391 -52.66 16.33 44.86
C GLY A 391 -52.78 17.77 44.34
N GLY A 392 -54.00 18.26 44.12
CA GLY A 392 -54.25 19.72 43.98
C GLY A 392 -55.48 20.17 43.19
N SER A 393 -56.62 20.30 43.88
CA SER A 393 -57.63 21.37 43.73
C SER A 393 -58.09 21.87 42.34
N ASP A 394 -59.30 21.45 41.97
CA ASP A 394 -60.47 22.25 41.57
C ASP A 394 -60.48 23.30 40.43
N THR A 395 -61.48 23.10 39.55
CA THR A 395 -62.29 24.10 38.80
C THR A 395 -61.60 25.08 37.84
N GLU A 396 -61.32 24.62 36.61
CA GLU A 396 -61.73 25.22 35.31
C GLU A 396 -60.87 24.64 34.15
N SER A 397 -61.35 23.60 33.45
CA SER A 397 -60.87 23.15 32.09
C SER A 397 -61.42 21.77 31.66
N LEU A 398 -62.65 21.42 32.05
CA LEU A 398 -63.22 20.07 31.87
C LEU A 398 -63.37 19.61 30.40
N TYR A 399 -63.20 20.51 29.42
CA TYR A 399 -63.18 20.17 28.00
C TYR A 399 -61.77 20.01 27.39
N GLU A 400 -60.77 20.79 27.82
CA GLU A 400 -59.41 20.71 27.28
C GLU A 400 -58.61 19.53 27.86
N ILE A 401 -58.83 19.21 29.14
CA ILE A 401 -58.21 18.05 29.80
C ILE A 401 -58.63 16.74 29.13
N ALA A 402 -59.87 16.62 28.63
CA ALA A 402 -60.36 15.42 27.96
C ALA A 402 -59.67 15.18 26.60
N GLY A 403 -59.38 16.26 25.86
CA GLY A 403 -58.61 16.21 24.60
C GLY A 403 -57.16 15.79 24.84
N LEU A 404 -56.48 16.43 25.81
CA LEU A 404 -55.12 16.06 26.18
C LEU A 404 -55.03 14.64 26.74
N ASN A 405 -55.96 14.19 27.59
CA ASN A 405 -55.94 12.82 28.10
C ASN A 405 -56.14 11.77 26.99
N LYS A 406 -57.00 12.04 25.99
CA LYS A 406 -57.10 11.17 24.80
C LYS A 406 -55.79 11.12 24.02
N ILE A 407 -55.13 12.26 23.81
CA ILE A 407 -53.83 12.30 23.12
C ILE A 407 -52.75 11.59 23.94
N ILE A 408 -52.71 11.76 25.27
CA ILE A 408 -51.76 11.10 26.16
C ILE A 408 -52.00 9.59 26.23
N GLN A 409 -53.25 9.14 26.30
CA GLN A 409 -53.60 7.71 26.24
C GLN A 409 -53.29 7.10 24.86
N PHE A 410 -53.61 7.81 23.77
CA PHE A 410 -53.25 7.40 22.41
C PHE A 410 -51.73 7.31 22.24
N VAL A 411 -50.97 8.26 22.78
CA VAL A 411 -49.49 8.23 22.80
C VAL A 411 -48.95 7.12 23.70
N ARG A 412 -49.57 6.80 24.84
CA ARG A 412 -49.20 5.65 25.69
C ARG A 412 -49.46 4.32 24.97
N HIS A 413 -50.64 4.13 24.37
CA HIS A 413 -50.95 2.96 23.55
C HIS A 413 -50.03 2.86 22.34
N TRP A 414 -49.79 3.95 21.63
CA TRP A 414 -48.84 4.01 20.52
C TRP A 414 -47.43 3.62 20.94
N ARG A 415 -46.93 4.09 22.10
CA ARG A 415 -45.63 3.67 22.65
C ARG A 415 -45.60 2.19 23.01
N GLN A 416 -46.64 1.64 23.65
CA GLN A 416 -46.71 0.21 23.98
C GLN A 416 -46.73 -0.66 22.72
N TRP A 417 -47.53 -0.29 21.71
CA TRP A 417 -47.54 -0.95 20.40
C TRP A 417 -46.19 -0.82 19.69
N ASN A 418 -45.55 0.36 19.73
CA ASN A 418 -44.22 0.59 19.20
C ASN A 418 -43.13 -0.23 19.93
N ARG A 419 -43.24 -0.44 21.25
CA ARG A 419 -42.36 -1.31 22.06
C ARG A 419 -42.50 -2.77 21.64
N ILE A 420 -43.73 -3.28 21.52
CA ILE A 420 -44.04 -4.64 21.04
C ILE A 420 -43.56 -4.84 19.60
N PHE A 421 -43.85 -3.89 18.71
CA PHE A 421 -43.47 -3.94 17.30
C PHE A 421 -41.96 -3.89 17.12
N ARG A 422 -41.25 -3.00 17.84
CA ARG A 422 -39.77 -2.93 17.84
C ARG A 422 -39.13 -4.21 18.34
N TRP A 423 -39.66 -4.81 19.41
CA TRP A 423 -39.18 -6.10 19.93
C TRP A 423 -39.39 -7.23 18.91
N LYS A 424 -40.57 -7.28 18.26
CA LYS A 424 -40.85 -8.25 17.19
C LYS A 424 -39.99 -8.02 15.94
N CYS A 425 -39.73 -6.77 15.53
CA CYS A 425 -38.76 -6.46 14.47
C CYS A 425 -37.35 -6.92 14.85
N HIS A 426 -36.92 -6.76 16.10
CA HIS A 426 -35.63 -7.23 16.58
C HIS A 426 -35.51 -8.77 16.52
N GLU A 427 -36.57 -9.48 16.90
CA GLU A 427 -36.68 -10.94 16.79
C GLU A 427 -36.59 -11.40 15.31
N VAL A 428 -37.31 -10.74 14.40
CA VAL A 428 -37.26 -11.01 12.95
C VAL A 428 -35.86 -10.76 12.38
N VAL A 429 -35.24 -9.61 12.66
CA VAL A 429 -33.90 -9.24 12.14
C VAL A 429 -32.79 -10.20 12.60
N LYS A 430 -32.94 -10.82 13.78
CA LYS A 430 -32.02 -11.85 14.28
C LYS A 430 -32.39 -13.29 13.87
N SER A 431 -33.52 -13.50 13.19
CA SER A 431 -33.98 -14.83 12.79
C SER A 431 -33.12 -15.46 11.69
N ARG A 432 -33.05 -16.79 11.67
CA ARG A 432 -32.41 -17.54 10.56
C ARG A 432 -33.15 -17.37 9.22
N VAL A 433 -34.45 -17.10 9.25
CA VAL A 433 -35.26 -16.88 8.04
C VAL A 433 -34.83 -15.58 7.35
N PHE A 434 -34.67 -14.49 8.11
CA PHE A 434 -34.20 -13.21 7.60
C PHE A 434 -32.79 -13.30 7.00
N TYR A 435 -31.89 -14.07 7.63
CA TYR A 435 -30.55 -14.34 7.09
C TYR A 435 -30.60 -14.96 5.68
N TRP A 436 -31.36 -16.04 5.49
CA TRP A 436 -31.48 -16.70 4.18
C TRP A 436 -32.22 -15.86 3.15
N LEU A 437 -33.24 -15.11 3.57
CA LEU A 437 -34.00 -14.20 2.70
C LEU A 437 -33.10 -13.11 2.11
N VAL A 438 -32.24 -12.47 2.91
CA VAL A 438 -31.33 -11.44 2.37
C VAL A 438 -30.31 -12.04 1.40
N ILE A 439 -29.76 -13.22 1.71
CA ILE A 439 -28.83 -13.90 0.80
C ILE A 439 -29.50 -14.21 -0.55
N LEU A 440 -30.77 -14.64 -0.54
CA LEU A 440 -31.55 -14.83 -1.77
C LEU A 440 -31.69 -13.53 -2.57
N ILE A 441 -32.01 -12.40 -1.91
CA ILE A 441 -32.13 -11.09 -2.57
C ILE A 441 -30.78 -10.64 -3.17
N VAL A 442 -29.66 -10.84 -2.46
CA VAL A 442 -28.31 -10.56 -2.98
C VAL A 442 -27.95 -11.47 -4.16
N ALA A 443 -28.31 -12.75 -4.12
CA ALA A 443 -28.09 -13.69 -5.22
C ALA A 443 -28.91 -13.31 -6.47
N LEU A 444 -30.20 -12.96 -6.31
CA LEU A 444 -31.04 -12.47 -7.40
C LEU A 444 -30.51 -11.15 -7.99
N ASN A 445 -29.99 -10.25 -7.17
CA ASN A 445 -29.35 -9.03 -7.65
C ASN A 445 -28.05 -9.31 -8.43
N THR A 446 -27.24 -10.26 -7.95
CA THR A 446 -26.01 -10.69 -8.63
C THR A 446 -26.35 -11.34 -9.99
N LEU A 447 -27.40 -12.16 -10.06
CA LEU A 447 -27.88 -12.77 -11.31
C LEU A 447 -28.41 -11.72 -12.29
N SER A 448 -29.16 -10.71 -11.80
CA SER A 448 -29.63 -9.60 -12.63
C SER A 448 -28.46 -8.83 -13.26
N ILE A 449 -27.38 -8.59 -12.52
CA ILE A 449 -26.15 -7.95 -13.02
C ILE A 449 -25.45 -8.86 -14.03
N ALA A 450 -25.27 -10.14 -13.70
CA ALA A 450 -24.59 -11.10 -14.57
C ALA A 450 -25.31 -11.38 -15.90
N SER A 451 -26.59 -11.00 -16.02
CA SER A 451 -27.36 -11.12 -17.27
C SER A 451 -27.11 -10.00 -18.29
N GLU A 452 -26.45 -8.90 -17.90
CA GLU A 452 -26.19 -7.75 -18.78
C GLU A 452 -25.19 -8.11 -19.88
N HIS A 453 -25.59 -8.01 -21.15
CA HIS A 453 -24.73 -8.34 -22.28
C HIS A 453 -24.96 -7.44 -23.50
N HIS A 454 -23.96 -7.37 -24.37
CA HIS A 454 -24.02 -6.58 -25.61
C HIS A 454 -25.10 -7.11 -26.56
N HIS A 455 -25.87 -6.21 -27.18
CA HIS A 455 -27.05 -6.54 -28.00
C HIS A 455 -28.12 -7.41 -27.31
N GLN A 456 -28.27 -7.31 -25.99
CA GLN A 456 -29.34 -8.01 -25.28
C GLN A 456 -30.76 -7.62 -25.76
N PRO A 457 -31.72 -8.56 -25.74
CA PRO A 457 -33.08 -8.30 -26.20
C PRO A 457 -33.83 -7.34 -25.26
N LEU A 458 -34.76 -6.56 -25.83
CA LEU A 458 -35.50 -5.50 -25.12
C LEU A 458 -36.22 -5.99 -23.85
N TRP A 459 -36.75 -7.22 -23.85
CA TRP A 459 -37.39 -7.81 -22.67
C TRP A 459 -36.43 -7.98 -21.49
N LEU A 460 -35.15 -8.25 -21.75
CA LEU A 460 -34.15 -8.46 -20.71
C LEU A 460 -33.73 -7.12 -20.10
N THR A 461 -33.58 -6.07 -20.91
CA THR A 461 -33.38 -4.69 -20.42
C THR A 461 -34.53 -4.27 -19.49
N HIS A 462 -35.79 -4.47 -19.91
CA HIS A 462 -36.95 -4.19 -19.05
C HIS A 462 -36.96 -5.04 -17.78
N LEU A 463 -36.63 -6.34 -17.86
CA LEU A 463 -36.56 -7.21 -16.69
C LEU A 463 -35.49 -6.74 -15.70
N GLN A 464 -34.30 -6.33 -16.18
CA GLN A 464 -33.22 -5.79 -15.35
C GLN A 464 -33.60 -4.47 -14.67
N ASP A 465 -34.28 -3.56 -15.37
CA ASP A 465 -34.76 -2.29 -14.78
C ASP A 465 -35.85 -2.53 -13.72
N VAL A 466 -36.80 -3.42 -13.99
CA VAL A 466 -37.83 -3.83 -13.01
C VAL A 466 -37.16 -4.50 -11.80
N ALA A 467 -36.25 -5.45 -12.04
CA ALA A 467 -35.49 -6.12 -10.98
C ALA A 467 -34.68 -5.12 -10.14
N ASN A 468 -34.03 -4.12 -10.76
CA ASN A 468 -33.29 -3.09 -10.04
C ASN A 468 -34.20 -2.30 -9.09
N ARG A 469 -35.37 -1.86 -9.55
CA ARG A 469 -36.36 -1.13 -8.73
C ARG A 469 -36.90 -1.99 -7.57
N VAL A 470 -37.25 -3.25 -7.84
CA VAL A 470 -37.77 -4.19 -6.83
C VAL A 470 -36.70 -4.59 -5.81
N LEU A 471 -35.49 -4.90 -6.24
CA LEU A 471 -34.41 -5.32 -5.34
C LEU A 471 -33.91 -4.15 -4.48
N LEU A 472 -33.88 -2.93 -5.01
CA LEU A 472 -33.56 -1.75 -4.22
C LEU A 472 -34.64 -1.43 -3.18
N SER A 473 -35.93 -1.57 -3.50
CA SER A 473 -37.00 -1.36 -2.50
C SER A 473 -36.94 -2.41 -1.39
N LEU A 474 -36.65 -3.68 -1.72
CA LEU A 474 -36.38 -4.73 -0.75
C LEU A 474 -35.16 -4.43 0.13
N PHE A 475 -34.05 -3.95 -0.43
CA PHE A 475 -32.88 -3.50 0.36
C PHE A 475 -33.20 -2.27 1.23
N THR A 476 -34.05 -1.35 0.77
CA THR A 476 -34.50 -0.20 1.56
C THR A 476 -35.32 -0.67 2.76
N VAL A 477 -36.24 -1.61 2.56
CA VAL A 477 -37.05 -2.23 3.63
C VAL A 477 -36.17 -3.00 4.62
N GLU A 478 -35.18 -3.76 4.14
CA GLU A 478 -34.18 -4.45 4.96
C GLU A 478 -33.39 -3.46 5.85
N MET A 479 -32.95 -2.35 5.27
CA MET A 479 -32.20 -1.28 5.93
C MET A 479 -33.04 -0.58 7.02
N LEU A 480 -34.29 -0.20 6.69
CA LEU A 480 -35.22 0.44 7.62
C LEU A 480 -35.59 -0.48 8.80
N MET A 481 -35.88 -1.77 8.53
CA MET A 481 -36.14 -2.75 9.60
C MET A 481 -34.97 -2.89 10.57
N LYS A 482 -33.73 -2.91 10.08
CA LYS A 482 -32.53 -2.95 10.94
C LYS A 482 -32.38 -1.67 11.76
N MET A 483 -32.51 -0.49 11.15
CA MET A 483 -32.40 0.79 11.86
C MET A 483 -33.42 0.92 12.99
N TYR A 484 -34.66 0.50 12.74
CA TYR A 484 -35.73 0.52 13.74
C TYR A 484 -35.54 -0.56 14.84
N GLY A 485 -35.30 -1.82 14.44
CA GLY A 485 -35.20 -2.95 15.37
C GLY A 485 -33.92 -2.98 16.22
N LEU A 486 -32.78 -2.47 15.71
CA LEU A 486 -31.52 -2.36 16.47
C LEU A 486 -31.38 -0.99 17.15
N GLY A 487 -32.07 0.03 16.65
CA GLY A 487 -31.84 1.43 17.02
C GLY A 487 -30.69 2.07 16.23
N LEU A 488 -30.84 3.36 15.91
CA LEU A 488 -29.91 4.10 15.04
C LEU A 488 -28.46 4.07 15.53
N ARG A 489 -28.22 4.30 16.83
CA ARG A 489 -26.86 4.33 17.41
C ARG A 489 -26.15 2.98 17.24
N GLN A 490 -26.83 1.86 17.51
CA GLN A 490 -26.26 0.52 17.34
C GLN A 490 -26.09 0.14 15.87
N TYR A 491 -27.03 0.55 15.00
CA TYR A 491 -26.91 0.34 13.56
C TYR A 491 -25.61 0.94 12.99
N PHE A 492 -25.33 2.21 13.30
CA PHE A 492 -24.12 2.91 12.84
C PHE A 492 -22.81 2.49 13.55
N MET A 493 -22.84 1.61 14.56
CA MET A 493 -21.61 1.02 15.13
C MET A 493 -21.02 -0.11 14.27
N SER A 494 -21.81 -0.74 13.41
CA SER A 494 -21.34 -1.81 12.52
C SER A 494 -20.87 -1.27 11.17
N ILE A 495 -19.62 -1.59 10.79
CA ILE A 495 -19.01 -1.19 9.51
C ILE A 495 -19.86 -1.68 8.32
N PHE A 496 -20.31 -2.93 8.35
CA PHE A 496 -21.16 -3.51 7.29
C PHE A 496 -22.53 -2.86 7.20
N ASN A 497 -23.07 -2.31 8.30
CA ASN A 497 -24.34 -1.57 8.25
C ASN A 497 -24.14 -0.13 7.71
N ARG A 498 -22.98 0.51 7.96
CA ARG A 498 -22.63 1.78 7.30
C ARG A 498 -22.56 1.60 5.77
N PHE A 499 -21.95 0.52 5.32
CA PHE A 499 -21.89 0.16 3.90
C PHE A 499 -23.28 -0.13 3.30
N ASP A 500 -24.12 -0.89 4.01
CA ASP A 500 -25.51 -1.18 3.63
C ASP A 500 -26.35 0.09 3.43
N CYS A 501 -26.21 1.06 4.34
CA CYS A 501 -26.81 2.39 4.22
C CYS A 501 -26.30 3.15 2.98
N PHE A 502 -24.99 3.20 2.77
CA PHE A 502 -24.39 3.84 1.59
C PHE A 502 -24.92 3.27 0.28
N VAL A 503 -24.97 1.94 0.14
CA VAL A 503 -25.45 1.23 -1.07
C VAL A 503 -26.94 1.50 -1.35
N VAL A 504 -27.77 1.61 -0.31
CA VAL A 504 -29.19 1.96 -0.47
C VAL A 504 -29.34 3.44 -0.85
N CYS A 505 -28.66 4.35 -0.16
CA CYS A 505 -28.71 5.78 -0.46
C CYS A 505 -28.20 6.09 -1.88
N SER A 506 -27.11 5.48 -2.32
CA SER A 506 -26.58 5.65 -3.67
C SER A 506 -27.52 5.08 -4.74
N GLY A 507 -28.19 3.96 -4.46
CA GLY A 507 -29.18 3.37 -5.36
C GLY A 507 -30.47 4.21 -5.49
N ILE A 508 -30.94 4.82 -4.40
CA ILE A 508 -32.09 5.74 -4.44
C ILE A 508 -31.72 7.01 -5.20
N LEU A 509 -30.54 7.58 -4.90
CA LEU A 509 -30.00 8.74 -5.61
C LEU A 509 -29.84 8.47 -7.11
N GLU A 510 -29.38 7.28 -7.50
CA GLU A 510 -29.32 6.85 -8.90
C GLU A 510 -30.69 6.94 -9.59
N ILE A 511 -31.75 6.34 -9.01
CA ILE A 511 -33.08 6.36 -9.63
C ILE A 511 -33.58 7.79 -9.78
N LEU A 512 -33.45 8.62 -8.72
CA LEU A 512 -33.88 10.02 -8.77
C LEU A 512 -33.13 10.83 -9.84
N LEU A 513 -31.81 10.62 -9.96
CA LEU A 513 -31.00 11.30 -10.98
C LEU A 513 -31.35 10.85 -12.40
N VAL A 514 -31.56 9.55 -12.64
CA VAL A 514 -31.98 9.03 -13.94
C VAL A 514 -33.38 9.55 -14.33
N GLU A 515 -34.31 9.56 -13.37
CA GLU A 515 -35.69 10.02 -13.58
C GLU A 515 -35.79 11.55 -13.76
N SER A 516 -34.84 12.32 -13.20
CA SER A 516 -34.73 13.77 -13.43
C SER A 516 -34.25 14.17 -14.83
N GLY A 517 -33.66 13.25 -15.59
CA GLY A 517 -33.11 13.52 -16.93
C GLY A 517 -31.88 14.43 -16.98
N VAL A 518 -31.33 14.86 -15.83
CA VAL A 518 -30.23 15.85 -15.74
C VAL A 518 -28.86 15.29 -16.18
N MET A 519 -28.71 13.97 -16.30
CA MET A 519 -27.40 13.33 -16.47
C MET A 519 -26.96 13.09 -17.91
N THR A 520 -25.65 13.22 -18.12
CA THR A 520 -24.98 12.80 -19.36
C THR A 520 -24.98 11.27 -19.49
N PRO A 521 -24.86 10.72 -20.73
CA PRO A 521 -24.76 9.27 -20.95
C PRO A 521 -23.62 8.60 -20.17
N LEU A 522 -22.50 9.30 -19.98
CA LEU A 522 -21.37 8.82 -19.16
C LEU A 522 -21.76 8.68 -17.67
N GLY A 523 -22.48 9.66 -17.12
CA GLY A 523 -22.95 9.64 -15.74
C GLY A 523 -23.89 8.46 -15.45
N ILE A 524 -24.79 8.16 -16.40
CA ILE A 524 -25.68 6.99 -16.32
C ILE A 524 -24.85 5.69 -16.24
N SER A 525 -23.83 5.54 -17.06
CA SER A 525 -22.95 4.36 -17.06
C SER A 525 -22.17 4.20 -15.73
N VAL A 526 -21.61 5.29 -15.20
CA VAL A 526 -20.88 5.26 -13.92
C VAL A 526 -21.80 4.88 -12.75
N LEU A 527 -23.03 5.38 -12.72
CA LEU A 527 -23.99 5.01 -11.67
C LEU A 527 -24.43 3.54 -11.76
N ARG A 528 -24.56 2.97 -12.97
CA ARG A 528 -24.77 1.51 -13.13
C ARG A 528 -23.65 0.70 -12.48
N CYS A 529 -22.39 1.14 -12.58
CA CYS A 529 -21.27 0.50 -11.88
C CYS A 529 -21.41 0.53 -10.35
N ILE A 530 -22.06 1.53 -9.76
CA ILE A 530 -22.33 1.58 -8.30
C ILE A 530 -23.26 0.43 -7.87
N ARG A 531 -24.12 -0.08 -8.76
CA ARG A 531 -24.95 -1.28 -8.48
C ARG A 531 -24.11 -2.50 -8.14
N LEU A 532 -22.89 -2.63 -8.66
CA LEU A 532 -21.95 -3.72 -8.36
C LEU A 532 -21.59 -3.77 -6.86
N LEU A 533 -21.62 -2.63 -6.15
CA LEU A 533 -21.34 -2.59 -4.71
C LEU A 533 -22.32 -3.44 -3.88
N ARG A 534 -23.52 -3.71 -4.41
CA ARG A 534 -24.51 -4.60 -3.76
C ARG A 534 -23.99 -6.03 -3.61
N ILE A 535 -23.11 -6.49 -4.51
CA ILE A 535 -22.49 -7.82 -4.44
C ILE A 535 -21.63 -7.93 -3.17
N PHE A 536 -20.93 -6.87 -2.76
CA PHE A 536 -20.15 -6.85 -1.52
C PHE A 536 -21.01 -7.03 -0.25
N LYS A 537 -22.34 -6.92 -0.30
CA LYS A 537 -23.20 -7.32 0.85
C LYS A 537 -22.98 -8.78 1.26
N ILE A 538 -22.54 -9.66 0.35
CA ILE A 538 -22.20 -11.06 0.67
C ILE A 538 -21.07 -11.18 1.71
N THR A 539 -20.13 -10.22 1.76
CA THR A 539 -18.99 -10.22 2.68
C THR A 539 -19.42 -10.25 4.14
N LYS A 540 -20.55 -9.61 4.48
CA LYS A 540 -21.15 -9.59 5.83
C LYS A 540 -21.59 -10.98 6.29
N TYR A 541 -22.07 -11.81 5.36
CA TYR A 541 -22.63 -13.14 5.65
C TYR A 541 -21.53 -14.21 5.63
N TRP A 542 -20.53 -14.05 4.76
CA TRP A 542 -19.40 -14.97 4.67
C TRP A 542 -18.31 -14.61 5.69
N THR A 543 -18.42 -15.17 6.89
CA THR A 543 -17.53 -14.87 8.04
C THR A 543 -16.04 -14.98 7.73
N SER A 544 -15.62 -15.97 6.93
CA SER A 544 -14.23 -16.11 6.48
C SER A 544 -13.76 -14.89 5.67
N LEU A 545 -14.58 -14.41 4.74
CA LEU A 545 -14.28 -13.25 3.90
C LEU A 545 -14.33 -11.94 4.70
N SER A 546 -15.30 -11.80 5.62
CA SER A 546 -15.35 -10.69 6.59
C SER A 546 -14.07 -10.58 7.41
N ASN A 547 -13.56 -11.70 7.93
CA ASN A 547 -12.33 -11.74 8.72
C ASN A 547 -11.10 -11.37 7.87
N LEU A 548 -11.02 -11.87 6.63
CA LEU A 548 -9.93 -11.55 5.70
C LEU A 548 -9.90 -10.05 5.35
N VAL A 549 -11.07 -9.46 5.05
CA VAL A 549 -11.20 -8.01 4.78
C VAL A 549 -10.80 -7.19 6.01
N ALA A 550 -11.17 -7.63 7.22
CA ALA A 550 -10.77 -6.94 8.45
C ALA A 550 -9.25 -6.98 8.69
N SER A 551 -8.59 -8.12 8.48
CA SER A 551 -7.12 -8.24 8.53
C SER A 551 -6.46 -7.30 7.53
N LEU A 552 -6.90 -7.32 6.27
CA LEU A 552 -6.33 -6.50 5.20
C LEU A 552 -6.49 -4.99 5.49
N LEU A 553 -7.65 -4.57 6.03
CA LEU A 553 -7.87 -3.17 6.43
C LEU A 553 -7.04 -2.77 7.66
N ASN A 554 -6.68 -3.70 8.55
CA ASN A 554 -5.75 -3.43 9.64
C ASN A 554 -4.31 -3.28 9.13
N SER A 555 -3.89 -4.09 8.15
CA SER A 555 -2.56 -4.04 7.56
C SER A 555 -2.35 -2.83 6.64
N ILE A 556 -3.41 -2.23 6.07
CA ILE A 556 -3.30 -1.11 5.11
C ILE A 556 -2.41 0.05 5.59
N ARG A 557 -2.33 0.30 6.90
CA ARG A 557 -1.49 1.39 7.47
C ARG A 557 0.01 1.13 7.35
N SER A 558 0.49 -0.11 7.47
CA SER A 558 1.91 -0.42 7.22
C SER A 558 2.16 -0.40 5.71
N ILE A 559 1.28 -1.05 4.96
CA ILE A 559 1.35 -1.18 3.49
C ILE A 559 1.36 0.18 2.78
N ALA A 560 0.57 1.15 3.24
CA ALA A 560 0.50 2.49 2.63
C ALA A 560 1.86 3.21 2.61
N SER A 561 2.74 2.97 3.60
CA SER A 561 4.08 3.57 3.61
C SER A 561 5.02 2.99 2.54
N LEU A 562 4.88 1.69 2.25
CA LEU A 562 5.59 0.97 1.20
C LEU A 562 5.05 1.34 -0.19
N LEU A 563 3.73 1.38 -0.35
CA LEU A 563 3.10 1.81 -1.60
C LEU A 563 3.38 3.28 -1.94
N LEU A 564 3.47 4.17 -0.93
CA LEU A 564 3.87 5.56 -1.13
C LEU A 564 5.31 5.67 -1.66
N LEU A 565 6.23 4.83 -1.17
CA LEU A 565 7.62 4.80 -1.68
C LEU A 565 7.69 4.25 -3.11
N LEU A 566 6.95 3.18 -3.41
CA LEU A 566 6.84 2.64 -4.78
C LEU A 566 6.26 3.69 -5.74
N PHE A 567 5.19 4.38 -5.35
CA PHE A 567 4.59 5.44 -6.16
C PHE A 567 5.53 6.64 -6.35
N LEU A 568 6.30 7.01 -5.33
CA LEU A 568 7.35 8.04 -5.45
C LEU A 568 8.45 7.62 -6.44
N PHE A 569 8.89 6.36 -6.41
CA PHE A 569 9.85 5.82 -7.38
C PHE A 569 9.31 5.87 -8.82
N ILE A 570 8.04 5.47 -9.02
CA ILE A 570 7.34 5.56 -10.32
C ILE A 570 7.30 7.02 -10.80
N ILE A 571 6.94 7.98 -9.95
CA ILE A 571 6.92 9.41 -10.30
C ILE A 571 8.32 9.91 -10.72
N ILE A 572 9.37 9.58 -9.96
CA ILE A 572 10.74 10.00 -10.27
C ILE A 572 11.17 9.44 -11.63
N CYS A 573 10.88 8.17 -11.91
CA CYS A 573 11.19 7.57 -13.21
C CYS A 573 10.35 8.18 -14.33
N ALA A 574 9.05 8.42 -14.13
CA ALA A 574 8.18 9.02 -15.15
C ALA A 574 8.64 10.43 -15.52
N LEU A 575 8.97 11.26 -14.53
CA LEU A 575 9.53 12.60 -14.76
C LEU A 575 10.91 12.55 -15.43
N LEU A 576 11.77 11.57 -15.10
CA LEU A 576 13.05 11.39 -15.76
C LEU A 576 12.86 10.96 -17.23
N GLY A 577 11.91 10.06 -17.47
CA GLY A 577 11.50 9.65 -18.81
C GLY A 577 10.97 10.82 -19.65
N MET A 578 10.17 11.73 -19.07
CA MET A 578 9.75 12.96 -19.76
C MET A 578 10.94 13.87 -20.12
N GLN A 579 11.95 13.98 -19.26
CA GLN A 579 13.15 14.80 -19.53
C GLN A 579 14.10 14.16 -20.56
N LEU A 580 14.11 12.82 -20.69
CA LEU A 580 14.93 12.08 -21.65
C LEU A 580 14.24 11.91 -23.01
N PHE A 581 12.96 11.54 -23.04
CA PHE A 581 12.25 11.08 -24.24
C PHE A 581 11.06 11.94 -24.64
N GLY A 582 10.56 12.81 -23.77
CA GLY A 582 9.36 13.59 -24.06
C GLY A 582 9.55 14.49 -25.27
N GLY A 583 8.63 14.41 -26.24
CA GLY A 583 8.74 15.15 -27.50
C GLY A 583 9.86 14.68 -28.44
N ARG A 584 10.48 13.51 -28.21
CA ARG A 584 11.51 12.93 -29.09
C ARG A 584 11.07 11.65 -29.83
N TYR A 585 9.79 11.30 -29.75
CA TYR A 585 9.21 10.14 -30.46
C TYR A 585 8.53 10.60 -31.76
N ASP A 586 9.10 11.64 -32.37
CA ASP A 586 8.67 12.37 -33.57
C ASP A 586 9.24 11.77 -34.87
N PHE A 587 9.20 10.44 -34.96
CA PHE A 587 9.62 9.69 -36.14
C PHE A 587 8.72 10.00 -37.34
N GLU A 588 9.31 10.15 -38.54
CA GLU A 588 8.59 10.38 -39.82
C GLU A 588 7.89 9.10 -40.36
N ASP A 589 7.39 8.24 -39.46
CA ASP A 589 6.69 6.99 -39.78
C ASP A 589 5.17 7.11 -39.54
N THR A 590 4.39 6.23 -40.16
CA THR A 590 2.95 6.07 -39.86
C THR A 590 2.68 5.15 -38.65
N GLU A 591 3.72 4.59 -38.03
CA GLU A 591 3.59 3.65 -36.91
C GLU A 591 3.27 4.34 -35.57
N VAL A 592 2.12 4.01 -34.99
CA VAL A 592 1.61 4.66 -33.77
C VAL A 592 2.25 4.07 -32.50
N ARG A 593 3.30 4.73 -32.02
CA ARG A 593 4.01 4.40 -30.77
C ARG A 593 3.28 4.96 -29.54
N ARG A 594 2.34 4.17 -28.99
CA ARG A 594 1.47 4.59 -27.87
C ARG A 594 2.19 4.80 -26.54
N SER A 595 3.16 3.94 -26.20
CA SER A 595 3.89 4.00 -24.92
C SER A 595 5.04 5.00 -24.98
N ASN A 596 4.69 6.29 -25.00
CA ASN A 596 5.61 7.41 -25.08
C ASN A 596 5.75 8.15 -23.72
N PHE A 597 6.47 9.28 -23.73
CA PHE A 597 6.76 10.10 -22.54
C PHE A 597 6.36 11.57 -22.72
N ASP A 598 5.43 11.86 -23.64
CA ASP A 598 5.09 13.25 -24.00
C ASP A 598 4.23 13.96 -22.96
N ASN A 599 3.48 13.19 -22.15
CA ASN A 599 2.60 13.69 -21.10
C ASN A 599 2.84 12.93 -19.79
N PHE A 600 2.74 13.59 -18.64
CA PHE A 600 2.96 12.94 -17.34
C PHE A 600 2.08 11.69 -17.09
N PRO A 601 0.76 11.69 -17.38
CA PRO A 601 -0.05 10.47 -17.23
C PRO A 601 0.37 9.34 -18.18
N GLN A 602 0.82 9.67 -19.41
CA GLN A 602 1.28 8.67 -20.36
C GLN A 602 2.65 8.11 -19.98
N ALA A 603 3.58 8.96 -19.53
CA ALA A 603 4.85 8.56 -18.94
C ALA A 603 4.65 7.66 -17.71
N LEU A 604 3.65 7.93 -16.86
CA LEU A 604 3.30 7.10 -15.72
C LEU A 604 2.87 5.69 -16.15
N ILE A 605 2.06 5.58 -17.22
CA ILE A 605 1.63 4.30 -17.81
C ILE A 605 2.82 3.58 -18.45
N SER A 606 3.66 4.27 -19.23
CA SER A 606 4.85 3.69 -19.86
C SER A 606 5.86 3.16 -18.83
N VAL A 607 6.06 3.87 -17.71
CA VAL A 607 6.89 3.38 -16.59
C VAL A 607 6.23 2.17 -15.92
N PHE A 608 4.91 2.18 -15.70
CA PHE A 608 4.21 1.04 -15.13
C PHE A 608 4.30 -0.21 -16.01
N GLN A 609 4.18 -0.06 -17.34
CA GLN A 609 4.39 -1.13 -18.32
C GLN A 609 5.80 -1.74 -18.21
N VAL A 610 6.85 -0.92 -18.13
CA VAL A 610 8.23 -1.41 -17.93
C VAL A 610 8.38 -2.12 -16.58
N LEU A 611 7.69 -1.68 -15.53
CA LEU A 611 7.70 -2.35 -14.23
C LEU A 611 6.97 -3.69 -14.22
N THR A 612 5.89 -3.86 -15.01
CA THR A 612 5.25 -5.17 -15.19
C THR A 612 6.08 -6.11 -16.06
N GLY A 613 7.07 -5.60 -16.79
CA GLY A 613 7.92 -6.37 -17.69
C GLY A 613 7.27 -6.74 -19.02
N GLU A 614 6.14 -6.13 -19.37
CA GLU A 614 5.37 -6.41 -20.58
C GLU A 614 5.85 -5.50 -21.72
N ASP A 615 6.39 -6.06 -22.80
CA ASP A 615 6.80 -5.31 -24.00
C ASP A 615 7.77 -4.13 -23.70
N TRP A 616 8.53 -4.24 -22.60
CA TRP A 616 9.44 -3.20 -22.13
C TRP A 616 10.61 -2.94 -23.09
N ASN A 617 10.97 -3.99 -23.84
CA ASN A 617 11.98 -3.97 -24.90
C ASN A 617 11.55 -3.05 -26.06
N SER A 618 10.29 -3.06 -26.49
CA SER A 618 9.78 -2.14 -27.52
C SER A 618 9.83 -0.68 -27.08
N VAL A 619 9.52 -0.40 -25.80
CA VAL A 619 9.69 0.94 -25.22
C VAL A 619 11.17 1.37 -25.23
N MET A 620 12.09 0.44 -24.90
CA MET A 620 13.53 0.67 -24.98
C MET A 620 14.02 0.91 -26.42
N TYR A 621 13.53 0.16 -27.41
CA TYR A 621 13.94 0.34 -28.81
C TYR A 621 13.57 1.73 -29.32
N ASN A 622 12.35 2.19 -29.07
CA ASN A 622 11.92 3.55 -29.38
C ASN A 622 12.82 4.60 -28.70
N GLY A 623 13.18 4.37 -27.43
CA GLY A 623 14.10 5.24 -26.69
C GLY A 623 15.53 5.31 -27.26
N ILE A 624 16.05 4.21 -27.82
CA ILE A 624 17.35 4.18 -28.51
C ILE A 624 17.26 4.87 -29.88
N MET A 625 16.19 4.62 -30.64
CA MET A 625 15.98 5.25 -31.95
C MET A 625 15.81 6.77 -31.85
N ALA A 626 15.15 7.28 -30.81
CA ALA A 626 15.02 8.70 -30.49
C ALA A 626 16.36 9.44 -30.22
N TYR A 627 17.47 8.70 -30.10
CA TYR A 627 18.82 9.23 -29.90
C TYR A 627 19.79 8.88 -31.06
N GLY A 628 19.25 8.64 -32.26
CA GLY A 628 20.03 8.32 -33.46
C GLY A 628 20.35 6.83 -33.65
N GLY A 629 19.63 5.95 -32.96
CA GLY A 629 19.71 4.50 -33.15
C GLY A 629 20.85 3.80 -32.40
N PRO A 630 21.26 2.59 -32.83
CA PRO A 630 22.23 1.74 -32.12
C PRO A 630 23.69 2.21 -32.27
N SER A 631 23.93 3.51 -32.08
CA SER A 631 25.25 4.15 -32.13
C SER A 631 25.63 4.73 -30.76
N TYR A 632 26.91 4.96 -30.54
CA TYR A 632 27.38 5.79 -29.41
C TYR A 632 27.15 7.28 -29.77
N PRO A 633 26.52 8.10 -28.90
CA PRO A 633 26.17 7.83 -27.50
C PRO A 633 24.77 7.26 -27.26
N GLY A 634 23.86 7.28 -28.25
CA GLY A 634 22.43 6.98 -28.06
C GLY A 634 22.10 5.63 -27.40
N VAL A 635 22.89 4.59 -27.68
CA VAL A 635 22.72 3.27 -27.04
C VAL A 635 22.81 3.30 -25.51
N LEU A 636 23.53 4.26 -24.90
CA LEU A 636 23.67 4.39 -23.45
C LEU A 636 22.32 4.63 -22.74
N VAL A 637 21.32 5.11 -23.47
CA VAL A 637 19.98 5.36 -22.95
C VAL A 637 19.26 4.05 -22.54
N CYS A 638 19.71 2.88 -23.01
CA CYS A 638 19.21 1.58 -22.53
C CYS A 638 19.40 1.39 -21.00
N ILE A 639 20.41 2.04 -20.41
CA ILE A 639 20.73 1.95 -18.98
C ILE A 639 19.57 2.48 -18.12
N TYR A 640 18.82 3.48 -18.61
CA TYR A 640 17.62 3.97 -17.92
C TYR A 640 16.58 2.84 -17.74
N PHE A 641 16.30 2.08 -18.80
CA PHE A 641 15.34 0.97 -18.76
C PHE A 641 15.83 -0.20 -17.91
N ILE A 642 17.12 -0.52 -17.97
CA ILE A 642 17.74 -1.55 -17.12
C ILE A 642 17.62 -1.17 -15.64
N ILE A 643 17.97 0.06 -15.26
CA ILE A 643 17.87 0.54 -13.88
C ILE A 643 16.40 0.57 -13.43
N LEU A 644 15.48 1.06 -14.26
CA LEU A 644 14.05 1.09 -13.97
C LEU A 644 13.52 -0.32 -13.70
N PHE A 645 13.82 -1.28 -14.58
CA PHE A 645 13.38 -2.67 -14.42
C PHE A 645 13.97 -3.32 -13.17
N VAL A 646 15.30 -3.26 -12.98
CA VAL A 646 15.98 -3.94 -11.86
C VAL A 646 15.62 -3.31 -10.51
N CYS A 647 15.78 -1.99 -10.35
CA CYS A 647 15.48 -1.32 -9.08
C CYS A 647 13.98 -1.31 -8.78
N GLY A 648 13.14 -1.17 -9.81
CA GLY A 648 11.69 -1.18 -9.67
C GLY A 648 11.15 -2.54 -9.25
N ASN A 649 11.57 -3.63 -9.91
CA ASN A 649 11.20 -4.98 -9.50
C ASN A 649 11.78 -5.37 -8.13
N TYR A 650 12.96 -4.88 -7.77
CA TYR A 650 13.49 -5.04 -6.42
C TYR A 650 12.62 -4.36 -5.35
N ILE A 651 12.14 -3.14 -5.61
CA ILE A 651 11.19 -2.45 -4.70
C ILE A 651 9.87 -3.22 -4.65
N LEU A 652 9.28 -3.59 -5.80
CA LEU A 652 8.04 -4.37 -5.87
C LEU A 652 8.13 -5.68 -5.09
N LEU A 653 9.24 -6.40 -5.22
CA LEU A 653 9.44 -7.67 -4.53
C LEU A 653 9.53 -7.49 -3.00
N ASN A 654 10.22 -6.44 -2.53
CA ASN A 654 10.22 -6.09 -1.11
C ASN A 654 8.83 -5.70 -0.58
N VAL A 655 8.02 -4.98 -1.38
CA VAL A 655 6.64 -4.67 -1.02
C VAL A 655 5.81 -5.95 -0.92
N PHE A 656 5.88 -6.82 -1.92
CA PHE A 656 5.14 -8.10 -1.94
C PHE A 656 5.54 -9.02 -0.78
N LEU A 657 6.84 -9.20 -0.52
CA LEU A 657 7.33 -10.08 0.54
C LEU A 657 7.00 -9.54 1.93
N ALA A 658 7.13 -8.24 2.18
CA ALA A 658 6.69 -7.62 3.44
C ALA A 658 5.20 -7.90 3.69
N ILE A 659 4.35 -7.67 2.69
CA ILE A 659 2.90 -7.93 2.76
C ILE A 659 2.61 -9.42 2.99
N ALA A 660 3.26 -10.31 2.26
CA ALA A 660 3.03 -11.75 2.34
C ALA A 660 3.46 -12.31 3.71
N VAL A 661 4.62 -11.91 4.21
CA VAL A 661 5.15 -12.34 5.52
C VAL A 661 4.29 -11.80 6.66
N ASP A 662 3.92 -10.52 6.64
CA ASP A 662 3.05 -9.92 7.68
C ASP A 662 1.64 -10.53 7.67
N ASN A 663 1.01 -10.68 6.50
CA ASN A 663 -0.34 -11.23 6.40
C ASN A 663 -0.38 -12.72 6.77
N LEU A 664 0.62 -13.52 6.37
CA LEU A 664 0.72 -14.93 6.76
C LEU A 664 0.96 -15.07 8.27
N ALA A 665 1.78 -14.19 8.84
CA ALA A 665 2.01 -14.11 10.29
C ALA A 665 0.73 -13.75 11.07
N GLU A 666 -0.01 -12.73 10.62
CA GLU A 666 -1.26 -12.35 11.27
C GLU A 666 -2.27 -13.51 11.16
N ALA A 667 -2.45 -14.11 9.98
CA ALA A 667 -3.37 -15.22 9.75
C ALA A 667 -3.06 -16.47 10.61
N GLU A 668 -1.79 -16.87 10.72
CA GLU A 668 -1.32 -17.95 11.59
C GLU A 668 -1.64 -17.65 13.07
N SER A 669 -1.34 -16.43 13.50
CA SER A 669 -1.54 -15.99 14.88
C SER A 669 -3.02 -15.83 15.25
N LEU A 670 -3.85 -15.37 14.32
CA LEU A 670 -5.29 -15.24 14.47
C LEU A 670 -5.94 -16.61 14.51
N THR A 671 -5.53 -17.53 13.64
CA THR A 671 -6.07 -18.89 13.56
C THR A 671 -5.71 -19.71 14.81
N SER A 672 -4.47 -19.61 15.29
CA SER A 672 -4.07 -20.24 16.56
C SER A 672 -4.78 -19.62 17.77
N ALA A 673 -4.96 -18.29 17.81
CA ALA A 673 -5.73 -17.62 18.86
C ALA A 673 -7.23 -17.98 18.82
N GLN A 674 -7.84 -18.08 17.64
CA GLN A 674 -9.23 -18.51 17.47
C GLN A 674 -9.41 -19.98 17.87
N LYS A 675 -8.47 -20.87 17.50
CA LYS A 675 -8.46 -22.27 17.92
C LYS A 675 -8.37 -22.38 19.44
N ALA A 676 -7.48 -21.63 20.09
CA ALA A 676 -7.38 -21.58 21.55
C ALA A 676 -8.66 -21.03 22.22
N LYS A 677 -9.19 -19.87 21.77
CA LYS A 677 -10.47 -19.31 22.26
C LYS A 677 -11.63 -20.32 22.07
N ALA A 678 -11.65 -21.09 20.97
CA ALA A 678 -12.68 -22.09 20.68
C ALA A 678 -12.56 -23.35 21.54
N GLU A 679 -11.35 -23.88 21.73
CA GLU A 679 -11.08 -25.01 22.62
C GLU A 679 -11.39 -24.66 24.08
N GLU A 680 -11.03 -23.46 24.54
CA GLU A 680 -11.36 -23.01 25.89
C GLU A 680 -12.89 -22.88 26.07
N ARG A 681 -13.60 -22.31 25.10
CA ARG A 681 -15.08 -22.27 25.10
C ARG A 681 -15.69 -23.68 25.08
N ARG A 682 -15.10 -24.65 24.39
CA ARG A 682 -15.52 -26.06 24.44
C ARG A 682 -15.27 -26.65 25.83
N ARG A 683 -14.09 -26.46 26.43
CA ARG A 683 -13.77 -26.91 27.80
C ARG A 683 -14.76 -26.33 28.82
N ARG A 684 -15.03 -25.02 28.78
CA ARG A 684 -16.02 -24.33 29.64
C ARG A 684 -17.47 -24.83 29.42
N LYS A 685 -17.82 -25.28 28.21
CA LYS A 685 -19.13 -25.91 27.95
C LYS A 685 -19.20 -27.34 28.47
N MET A 686 -18.16 -28.14 28.27
CA MET A 686 -18.06 -29.49 28.82
C MET A 686 -18.10 -29.48 30.36
N SER A 687 -17.41 -28.53 31.00
CA SER A 687 -17.44 -28.40 32.47
C SER A 687 -18.78 -27.88 33.01
N LYS A 688 -19.53 -27.08 32.25
CA LYS A 688 -20.90 -26.65 32.62
C LYS A 688 -21.98 -27.67 32.27
N GLY A 689 -21.69 -28.63 31.39
CA GLY A 689 -22.60 -29.68 30.97
C GLY A 689 -22.58 -30.93 31.85
N LEU A 690 -21.87 -30.90 32.99
CA LEU A 690 -21.70 -32.04 33.89
C LEU A 690 -22.37 -31.76 35.26
N PRO A 691 -23.69 -32.00 35.40
CA PRO A 691 -24.32 -32.07 36.72
C PRO A 691 -23.90 -33.38 37.42
N ASP A 692 -23.49 -33.26 38.69
CA ASP A 692 -23.35 -34.32 39.70
C ASP A 692 -22.98 -35.73 39.20
N LYS A 693 -21.69 -35.93 38.92
CA LYS A 693 -21.06 -37.25 38.85
C LYS A 693 -19.79 -37.27 39.72
N SER A 694 -19.63 -38.35 40.50
CA SER A 694 -18.65 -38.43 41.59
C SER A 694 -17.20 -38.28 41.10
N GLU A 695 -16.31 -37.89 42.02
CA GLU A 695 -14.86 -37.78 41.78
C GLU A 695 -14.23 -39.06 41.19
N GLU A 696 -14.83 -40.23 41.49
CA GLU A 696 -14.38 -41.53 40.99
C GLU A 696 -14.64 -41.73 39.49
N GLU A 697 -15.76 -41.25 38.93
CA GLU A 697 -15.97 -41.31 37.47
C GLU A 697 -15.05 -40.35 36.72
N LYS A 698 -14.72 -39.19 37.29
CA LYS A 698 -13.77 -38.24 36.67
C LYS A 698 -12.37 -38.83 36.58
N THR A 699 -11.91 -39.50 37.64
CA THR A 699 -10.58 -40.15 37.67
C THR A 699 -10.53 -41.40 36.79
N MET A 700 -11.61 -42.19 36.70
CA MET A 700 -11.70 -43.30 35.73
C MET A 700 -11.76 -42.82 34.27
N MET A 701 -12.46 -41.72 33.96
CA MET A 701 -12.47 -41.17 32.60
C MET A 701 -11.12 -40.56 32.21
N ALA A 702 -10.40 -39.91 33.13
CA ALA A 702 -9.04 -39.43 32.87
C ALA A 702 -8.10 -40.59 32.49
N LYS A 703 -8.09 -41.68 33.27
CA LYS A 703 -7.32 -42.89 32.95
C LYS A 703 -7.74 -43.57 31.64
N LYS A 704 -9.03 -43.54 31.29
CA LYS A 704 -9.52 -44.01 29.97
C LYS A 704 -9.13 -43.10 28.80
N LEU A 705 -8.80 -41.83 29.04
CA LEU A 705 -8.29 -40.93 27.99
C LEU A 705 -6.80 -41.16 27.72
N GLU A 706 -6.04 -41.59 28.72
CA GLU A 706 -4.64 -42.04 28.59
C GLU A 706 -4.52 -43.45 27.99
N GLN A 707 -5.58 -44.26 28.06
CA GLN A 707 -5.62 -45.65 27.58
C GLN A 707 -6.69 -45.89 26.49
N LYS A 708 -6.41 -45.48 25.26
CA LYS A 708 -6.99 -46.13 24.07
C LYS A 708 -5.95 -46.28 22.93
N PRO A 709 -5.87 -47.45 22.25
CA PRO A 709 -4.70 -47.81 21.44
C PRO A 709 -4.80 -47.42 19.96
N LYS A 710 -3.70 -47.66 19.24
CA LYS A 710 -3.52 -47.56 17.78
C LYS A 710 -4.34 -48.63 17.01
N GLY A 711 -4.74 -48.31 15.77
CA GLY A 711 -5.21 -49.26 14.73
C GLY A 711 -6.73 -49.52 14.72
N GLU A 712 -7.41 -49.69 13.58
CA GLU A 712 -7.04 -49.60 12.15
C GLU A 712 -8.24 -49.01 11.35
N GLY A 713 -8.02 -48.01 10.48
CA GLY A 713 -8.04 -48.15 9.01
C GLY A 713 -9.24 -47.39 8.37
N ILE A 714 -9.58 -47.32 7.07
CA ILE A 714 -8.97 -47.46 5.70
C ILE A 714 -9.99 -46.78 4.73
N PRO A 715 -9.71 -46.22 3.50
CA PRO A 715 -8.60 -45.46 2.87
C PRO A 715 -9.04 -43.99 2.52
N THR A 716 -8.36 -43.07 1.79
CA THR A 716 -7.31 -43.10 0.74
C THR A 716 -6.31 -41.92 0.83
N THR A 717 -5.06 -42.19 0.43
CA THR A 717 -4.02 -41.35 -0.23
C THR A 717 -4.15 -39.80 -0.23
N ALA A 718 -3.12 -39.00 0.07
CA ALA A 718 -1.74 -39.33 0.44
C ALA A 718 -1.06 -38.17 1.22
N LYS A 719 -0.27 -38.52 2.23
CA LYS A 719 0.85 -37.70 2.73
C LYS A 719 1.99 -38.65 3.11
N LEU A 720 3.11 -38.53 2.40
CA LEU A 720 4.38 -39.12 2.81
C LEU A 720 4.89 -38.39 4.05
N LYS A 721 5.46 -39.14 4.99
CA LYS A 721 6.31 -38.62 6.06
C LYS A 721 7.77 -38.79 5.64
N ILE A 722 8.57 -37.78 5.91
CA ILE A 722 9.99 -37.93 6.23
C ILE A 722 10.08 -37.60 7.71
N ASP A 723 10.53 -38.57 8.51
CA ASP A 723 11.10 -38.46 9.87
C ASP A 723 11.01 -39.83 10.55
N GLU A 724 11.88 -40.75 10.11
CA GLU A 724 12.27 -41.95 10.87
C GLU A 724 13.57 -42.53 10.26
N PHE A 725 14.64 -41.73 10.29
CA PHE A 725 16.00 -42.22 10.00
C PHE A 725 17.05 -41.39 10.75
N GLU A 726 17.19 -41.62 12.07
CA GLU A 726 18.44 -41.51 12.83
C GLU A 726 18.21 -41.82 14.32
N SER A 727 18.23 -43.11 14.66
CA SER A 727 18.42 -43.57 16.03
C SER A 727 19.00 -44.99 16.06
N ASN A 728 20.20 -45.15 15.46
CA ASN A 728 21.14 -46.24 15.76
C ASN A 728 22.46 -46.08 14.97
N VAL A 729 23.38 -45.24 15.47
CA VAL A 729 24.83 -45.44 15.26
C VAL A 729 25.52 -45.16 16.60
N ASN A 730 26.17 -46.19 17.15
CA ASN A 730 27.00 -46.06 18.34
C ASN A 730 28.33 -45.39 17.99
N GLU A 731 28.88 -44.67 18.98
CA GLU A 731 30.30 -44.42 19.21
C GLU A 731 31.29 -44.67 18.05
N VAL A 732 31.67 -43.59 17.37
CA VAL A 732 33.05 -43.45 16.86
C VAL A 732 33.59 -42.11 17.35
N LYS A 733 34.67 -42.15 18.13
CA LYS A 733 35.47 -40.97 18.47
C LYS A 733 36.28 -40.56 17.23
N ASP A 734 36.17 -39.31 16.81
CA ASP A 734 37.19 -38.71 15.95
C ASP A 734 38.31 -38.06 16.82
N PRO A 735 39.61 -38.25 16.49
CA PRO A 735 40.68 -38.04 17.48
C PRO A 735 41.60 -36.82 17.20
N TYR A 736 41.08 -35.63 16.90
CA TYR A 736 41.90 -34.41 16.85
C TYR A 736 41.18 -33.15 17.38
N PRO A 737 41.85 -32.30 18.19
CA PRO A 737 41.27 -31.05 18.69
C PRO A 737 41.47 -29.89 17.69
N SER A 738 40.44 -29.07 17.49
CA SER A 738 40.58 -27.75 16.87
C SER A 738 41.10 -26.74 17.90
N ALA A 739 42.21 -26.08 17.59
CA ALA A 739 42.99 -25.26 18.52
C ALA A 739 42.34 -23.91 18.88
N ASP A 740 42.84 -23.33 19.97
CA ASP A 740 42.46 -22.04 20.53
C ASP A 740 42.53 -20.88 19.50
N PHE A 741 41.51 -20.01 19.53
CA PHE A 741 41.65 -18.61 19.16
C PHE A 741 40.92 -17.75 20.20
N PRO A 742 41.63 -16.86 20.93
CA PRO A 742 41.04 -16.15 22.06
C PRO A 742 40.41 -14.82 21.66
N GLY A 743 39.24 -14.52 22.24
CA GLY A 743 38.69 -13.18 22.32
C GLY A 743 37.61 -12.83 21.29
N ASP A 744 36.36 -13.09 21.66
CA ASP A 744 35.31 -12.06 21.65
C ASP A 744 34.48 -12.27 22.92
N ASP A 745 34.20 -11.20 23.66
CA ASP A 745 33.58 -11.28 24.99
C ASP A 745 32.11 -11.70 24.88
N GLU A 746 31.77 -12.91 25.35
CA GLU A 746 30.38 -13.28 25.64
C GLU A 746 29.91 -12.45 26.84
N GLU A 747 29.14 -11.38 26.57
CA GLU A 747 28.24 -10.82 27.58
C GLU A 747 27.22 -11.91 27.94
N ASP A 748 27.41 -12.58 29.09
CA ASP A 748 26.46 -13.53 29.68
C ASP A 748 25.02 -13.01 29.54
N GLU A 749 24.19 -13.65 28.71
CA GLU A 749 22.77 -13.33 28.64
C GLU A 749 22.15 -13.60 30.03
N PRO A 750 21.54 -12.59 30.70
CA PRO A 750 20.91 -12.85 31.98
C PRO A 750 19.68 -13.74 31.75
N GLU A 751 19.74 -14.98 32.25
CA GLU A 751 18.62 -15.92 32.21
C GLU A 751 17.33 -15.23 32.64
N ILE A 752 16.38 -15.11 31.71
CA ILE A 752 15.10 -14.45 31.99
C ILE A 752 14.35 -15.33 32.99
N PRO A 753 14.10 -14.88 34.23
CA PRO A 753 13.38 -15.71 35.19
C PRO A 753 11.96 -15.96 34.65
N ILE A 754 11.60 -17.24 34.52
CA ILE A 754 10.30 -17.68 34.00
C ILE A 754 9.20 -17.17 34.95
N SER A 755 8.67 -15.98 34.65
CA SER A 755 7.60 -15.38 35.43
C SER A 755 6.35 -16.28 35.34
N PRO A 756 5.71 -16.63 36.46
CA PRO A 756 4.51 -17.47 36.41
C PRO A 756 3.40 -16.77 35.61
N ARG A 757 2.85 -17.49 34.64
CA ARG A 757 1.74 -17.07 33.76
C ARG A 757 0.71 -16.23 34.54
N PRO A 758 0.41 -14.98 34.15
CA PRO A 758 -0.59 -14.17 34.85
C PRO A 758 -1.96 -14.85 34.76
N ARG A 759 -2.60 -15.06 35.92
CA ARG A 759 -3.96 -15.59 36.00
C ARG A 759 -4.97 -14.50 35.60
N PRO A 760 -6.16 -14.86 35.10
CA PRO A 760 -7.22 -13.89 34.85
C PRO A 760 -7.61 -13.17 36.15
N LEU A 761 -7.77 -11.84 36.08
CA LEU A 761 -8.19 -10.99 37.20
C LEU A 761 -9.51 -11.43 37.87
N ALA A 762 -10.33 -12.22 37.16
CA ALA A 762 -11.56 -12.82 37.68
C ALA A 762 -11.36 -13.85 38.82
N GLU A 763 -10.16 -14.39 39.04
CA GLU A 763 -9.92 -15.36 40.13
C GLU A 763 -9.57 -14.71 41.47
N LEU A 764 -9.19 -13.43 41.51
CA LEU A 764 -8.81 -12.73 42.75
C LEU A 764 -10.00 -12.27 43.60
N GLN A 765 -11.22 -12.27 43.06
CA GLN A 765 -12.44 -11.84 43.78
C GLN A 765 -13.32 -13.00 44.30
N LEU A 766 -12.93 -14.26 44.12
CA LEU A 766 -13.73 -15.43 44.55
C LEU A 766 -13.63 -15.77 46.06
N LYS A 767 -13.03 -14.89 46.87
CA LYS A 767 -12.97 -15.02 48.35
C LYS A 767 -13.19 -13.70 49.11
N GLU A 768 -14.22 -12.93 48.71
CA GLU A 768 -14.91 -12.05 49.66
C GLU A 768 -16.38 -12.43 49.77
N LYS A 769 -16.93 -12.33 50.99
CA LYS A 769 -18.34 -12.64 51.26
C LYS A 769 -19.23 -11.74 50.42
N ALA A 770 -20.28 -12.30 49.83
CA ALA A 770 -21.29 -11.52 49.13
C ALA A 770 -21.91 -10.47 50.06
N VAL A 771 -21.58 -9.21 49.81
CA VAL A 771 -22.32 -8.05 50.34
C VAL A 771 -23.63 -7.97 49.53
N PRO A 772 -24.80 -7.84 50.17
CA PRO A 772 -26.06 -7.72 49.44
C PRO A 772 -26.05 -6.48 48.53
N ILE A 773 -26.66 -6.63 47.36
CA ILE A 773 -26.79 -5.57 46.35
C ILE A 773 -27.58 -4.40 46.96
N PRO A 774 -27.04 -3.16 46.99
CA PRO A 774 -27.84 -2.00 47.36
C PRO A 774 -28.86 -1.69 46.25
N GLU A 775 -30.05 -1.26 46.64
CA GLU A 775 -31.13 -0.96 45.69
C GLU A 775 -30.74 0.14 44.69
N ALA A 776 -31.20 -0.01 43.45
CA ALA A 776 -30.71 0.77 42.32
C ALA A 776 -31.10 2.25 42.42
N SER A 777 -30.09 3.13 42.29
CA SER A 777 -30.30 4.54 41.97
C SER A 777 -29.34 4.97 40.86
N ALA A 778 -29.91 5.40 39.73
CA ALA A 778 -29.20 5.57 38.46
C ALA A 778 -28.52 6.95 38.31
N PHE A 779 -27.66 7.37 39.25
CA PHE A 779 -26.89 8.62 39.13
C PHE A 779 -25.51 8.56 39.83
N PHE A 780 -24.53 7.91 39.19
CA PHE A 780 -23.14 7.87 39.71
C PHE A 780 -22.18 8.92 39.10
N ILE A 781 -22.67 9.80 38.23
CA ILE A 781 -21.83 10.83 37.56
C ILE A 781 -21.71 12.11 38.41
N PHE A 782 -22.64 12.36 39.34
CA PHE A 782 -22.61 13.54 40.23
C PHE A 782 -22.69 13.17 41.72
N SER A 783 -21.67 12.47 42.21
CA SER A 783 -21.38 12.48 43.66
C SER A 783 -20.73 13.82 44.02
N PRO A 784 -21.09 14.48 45.15
CA PRO A 784 -20.50 15.76 45.58
C PRO A 784 -19.00 15.68 45.94
N THR A 785 -18.37 14.51 45.83
CA THR A 785 -16.94 14.30 46.05
C THR A 785 -16.08 14.44 44.78
N ASN A 786 -16.67 14.59 43.59
CA ASN A 786 -15.91 14.57 42.33
C ASN A 786 -15.57 15.97 41.81
N LYS A 787 -14.27 16.24 41.57
CA LYS A 787 -13.70 17.61 41.47
C LYS A 787 -13.79 18.33 40.11
N TRP A 788 -14.58 17.83 39.16
CA TRP A 788 -14.64 18.35 37.79
C TRP A 788 -16.00 18.97 37.47
N VAL A 789 -16.14 20.28 37.69
CA VAL A 789 -17.32 21.06 37.32
C VAL A 789 -16.93 22.37 36.62
N ALA A 790 -17.51 22.57 35.44
CA ALA A 790 -17.59 23.80 34.62
C ALA A 790 -16.31 24.23 33.82
N PRO A 791 -16.49 24.93 32.67
CA PRO A 791 -17.73 25.48 32.12
C PRO A 791 -18.06 25.05 30.67
N TRP A 792 -19.07 24.20 30.50
CA TRP A 792 -19.83 24.06 29.24
C TRP A 792 -21.35 24.01 29.52
N GLN A 793 -21.84 24.90 30.40
CA GLN A 793 -23.27 25.03 30.69
C GLN A 793 -23.67 26.42 31.24
N ARG A 794 -23.37 27.47 30.46
CA ARG A 794 -24.06 28.77 30.54
C ARG A 794 -24.28 29.33 29.14
N CYS A 795 -25.23 28.75 28.42
CA CYS A 795 -25.87 29.36 27.27
C CYS A 795 -27.20 28.63 27.01
N TRP A 796 -28.26 29.37 26.66
CA TRP A 796 -29.62 28.90 26.35
C TRP A 796 -30.56 28.51 27.51
N VAL A 797 -30.95 29.51 28.30
CA VAL A 797 -32.37 29.90 28.38
C VAL A 797 -32.43 31.40 28.05
N GLY A 798 -33.38 31.81 27.20
CA GLY A 798 -33.22 33.00 26.36
C GLY A 798 -33.62 34.35 26.95
N SER A 799 -33.15 35.42 26.31
CA SER A 799 -33.96 36.59 25.92
C SER A 799 -33.19 37.54 24.99
N GLY A 800 -33.83 37.96 23.89
CA GLY A 800 -33.67 39.30 23.30
C GLY A 800 -32.41 39.66 22.49
N ALA A 801 -32.62 39.71 21.16
CA ALA A 801 -32.06 40.69 20.21
C ALA A 801 -30.60 40.61 19.67
N LEU A 802 -30.53 40.87 18.36
CA LEU A 802 -29.43 41.45 17.55
C LEU A 802 -28.17 40.62 17.17
N ARG A 803 -28.17 40.29 15.87
CA ARG A 803 -27.10 40.43 14.85
C ARG A 803 -25.89 39.47 14.78
N GLU A 804 -25.63 39.16 13.52
CA GLU A 804 -24.34 38.94 12.84
C GLU A 804 -23.56 37.65 13.15
N GLY A 805 -23.54 36.77 12.15
CA GLY A 805 -23.02 35.42 12.24
C GLY A 805 -21.51 35.26 12.01
N CYS A 806 -21.08 34.00 12.10
CA CYS A 806 -19.90 33.51 11.41
C CYS A 806 -20.09 32.06 10.97
N PHE A 807 -19.42 31.72 9.87
CA PHE A 807 -19.38 30.40 9.23
C PHE A 807 -18.23 29.54 9.83
N LEU A 808 -18.31 28.23 9.59
CA LEU A 808 -17.20 27.25 9.55
C LEU A 808 -16.36 26.99 10.82
N LEU A 809 -16.47 25.76 11.35
CA LEU A 809 -15.51 24.69 11.01
C LEU A 809 -16.12 23.29 11.26
#